data_AF-A0A950TXU9-F1
#
_entry.id   AF-A0A950TXU9-F1
#
_cell.length_a   1.000
_cell.length_b   1.000
_cell.length_c   1.000
_cell.angle_alpha   90.00
_cell.angle_beta   90.00
_cell.angle_gamma   90.00
#
_symmetry.space_group_name_H-M   'P 1'
#
loop_
_entity.id
_entity.type
_entity.pdbx_description
1 polymer ?
#
loop_
_entity_poly.entity_id
_entity_poly.type
_entity_poly.pdbx_seq_one_letter_code
_entity_poly.pdbx_strand_id
1 'polypeptide(L)'
;LPSVGSLGTGLFSNKAAVAEAAGAIAVLVYNNVDGELDAATVRKSTIPVLGMSKVNGEFLKSFCDANGVSTINTTVRGAKTFTGEMADFSSRGPVQGLGQVKPDVTAPGVNIYSATVRVGAAETNTGTMFDPTGFIHASGTSFSGPHVSGAALLIKQAHQDWNPDMVRTALINTATNLRSAAGTPKADGSTADDIISQGGGLVDVYGAVHAPALMGVTGDGIAQPSILGSYSFGEAPIVNNRIVNTRSVTVTIQDLTGQGGVYNLTTANNRYFDRPGISASTSASSVTVPANGTATFTANVSLDGNQVRDTSALELQWYVVATNAATGKSIHMPMYFKADPSLPQPAAAGGGAKVDTFTGTVLLGDANAQVTAGQFVADGVTYNDIPFTPDPNAVSLAGHLEFTDANGQSFGLSDLDLYLVDPSGNIVGTSTVSGGPEDISNVPVTQSGQYVWRVYGWVAADTPYTLTSTQTLGGSAPTVAPIAADFVDSSSNRYDYDGSFSVNWTVPTPPNSFEVEESSDGGQTWNVVQSLAGNATGVAFSNLADGTYAFRVRSIVPGLIGKYVTPPSNAVGIVVSHRAESDATANVDEQNSSITFPAGQTQIVADLFNHSTTTYYPSMRLEITAISSTGNTVKVSNADNNGDGVSTVAAFDYSSLIGANLAPNAASGNKTLKFTNPNNQMFTFTVRIIGSILTGQAQAGSGGSSTSGMTSPGAAPGGNPAGGSGTTSTTSLLGSVKVLKFTVNPLTHSVSLVK
;
A
#
# COMPACT_ATOMS: atom_id res chain seq x y z
N LEU A 1 -6.92 -46.68 -5.20
CA LEU A 1 -5.99 -45.66 -4.65
C LEU A 1 -5.87 -45.88 -3.14
N PRO A 2 -4.73 -46.35 -2.58
CA PRO A 2 -4.51 -46.24 -1.15
C PRO A 2 -4.30 -44.76 -0.82
N SER A 3 -5.05 -44.27 0.16
CA SER A 3 -4.91 -42.92 0.71
C SER A 3 -3.54 -42.76 1.38
N VAL A 4 -2.55 -42.23 0.66
CA VAL A 4 -1.33 -41.69 1.29
C VAL A 4 -1.64 -40.26 1.75
N GLY A 5 -2.61 -40.16 2.66
CA GLY A 5 -2.97 -38.95 3.38
C GLY A 5 -2.12 -38.85 4.63
N SER A 6 -0.85 -38.44 4.47
CA SER A 6 0.05 -37.92 5.49
C SER A 6 1.44 -37.95 4.88
N LEU A 7 1.99 -36.77 4.59
CA LEU A 7 3.42 -36.39 4.55
C LEU A 7 3.50 -35.09 3.73
N GLY A 8 3.16 -33.99 4.39
CA GLY A 8 3.22 -32.63 3.87
C GLY A 8 4.62 -32.05 3.76
N THR A 9 5.68 -32.87 3.77
CA THR A 9 7.07 -32.42 3.61
C THR A 9 7.88 -33.49 2.84
N GLY A 10 8.63 -33.09 1.81
CA GLY A 10 9.53 -33.97 1.02
C GLY A 10 9.46 -33.77 -0.50
N LEU A 11 10.52 -34.16 -1.22
CA LEU A 11 10.64 -34.06 -2.68
C LEU A 11 9.54 -34.87 -3.41
N PHE A 12 9.02 -34.37 -4.53
CA PHE A 12 8.01 -35.07 -5.36
C PHE A 12 8.47 -36.47 -5.81
N SER A 13 9.77 -36.65 -6.04
CA SER A 13 10.37 -37.95 -6.37
C SER A 13 10.18 -38.99 -5.27
N ASN A 14 10.19 -38.60 -3.99
CA ASN A 14 9.97 -39.53 -2.88
C ASN A 14 8.51 -39.97 -2.83
N LYS A 15 7.57 -39.06 -3.12
CA LYS A 15 6.14 -39.39 -3.20
C LYS A 15 5.88 -40.41 -4.31
N ALA A 16 6.53 -40.24 -5.46
CA ALA A 16 6.46 -41.17 -6.58
C ALA A 16 7.04 -42.55 -6.22
N ALA A 17 8.23 -42.59 -5.62
CA ALA A 17 8.88 -43.84 -5.19
C ALA A 17 8.06 -44.61 -4.13
N VAL A 18 7.45 -43.91 -3.17
CA VAL A 18 6.57 -44.53 -2.16
C VAL A 18 5.30 -45.09 -2.82
N ALA A 19 4.69 -44.36 -3.75
CA ALA A 19 3.52 -44.84 -4.46
C ALA A 19 3.84 -46.06 -5.34
N GLU A 20 4.97 -46.05 -6.03
CA GLU A 20 5.46 -47.18 -6.82
C GLU A 20 5.72 -48.41 -5.95
N ALA A 21 6.39 -48.26 -4.80
CA ALA A 21 6.60 -49.34 -3.84
C ALA A 21 5.29 -49.92 -3.31
N ALA A 22 4.21 -49.11 -3.28
CA ALA A 22 2.86 -49.54 -2.95
C ALA A 22 2.08 -50.14 -4.14
N GLY A 23 2.73 -50.33 -5.30
CA GLY A 23 2.16 -50.94 -6.50
C GLY A 23 1.40 -49.96 -7.42
N ALA A 24 1.54 -48.65 -7.24
CA ALA A 24 0.94 -47.68 -8.14
C ALA A 24 1.62 -47.71 -9.51
N ILE A 25 0.82 -47.63 -10.58
CA ILE A 25 1.30 -47.54 -11.97
C ILE A 25 1.45 -46.10 -12.47
N ALA A 26 0.98 -45.11 -11.69
CA ALA A 26 1.08 -43.68 -11.93
C ALA A 26 0.75 -42.89 -10.65
N VAL A 27 1.16 -41.61 -10.58
CA VAL A 27 0.87 -40.70 -9.47
C VAL A 27 0.31 -39.38 -9.99
N LEU A 28 -0.79 -38.93 -9.37
CA LEU A 28 -1.31 -37.57 -9.49
C LEU A 28 -0.97 -36.81 -8.21
N VAL A 29 -0.25 -35.71 -8.33
CA VAL A 29 0.11 -34.83 -7.21
C VAL A 29 -0.59 -33.50 -7.44
N TYR A 30 -1.33 -33.01 -6.44
CA TYR A 30 -1.93 -31.69 -6.51
C TYR A 30 -1.21 -30.69 -5.60
N ASN A 31 -1.23 -29.42 -5.99
CA ASN A 31 -0.58 -28.34 -5.26
C ASN A 31 -1.17 -28.17 -3.85
N ASN A 32 -0.36 -27.77 -2.87
CA ASN A 32 -0.82 -27.47 -1.51
C ASN A 32 -1.16 -25.98 -1.30
N VAL A 33 -0.77 -25.12 -2.25
CA VAL A 33 -1.16 -23.72 -2.36
C VAL A 33 -1.97 -23.50 -3.64
N ASP A 34 -2.62 -22.35 -3.76
CA ASP A 34 -3.38 -22.01 -4.96
C ASP A 34 -2.45 -21.86 -6.18
N GLY A 35 -2.90 -22.30 -7.35
CA GLY A 35 -2.10 -22.33 -8.58
C GLY A 35 -1.74 -23.74 -9.07
N GLU A 36 -1.20 -23.83 -10.28
CA GLU A 36 -0.81 -25.09 -10.92
C GLU A 36 0.47 -25.66 -10.30
N LEU A 37 0.60 -27.00 -10.29
CA LEU A 37 1.83 -27.65 -9.85
C LEU A 37 2.78 -27.89 -11.03
N ASP A 38 3.75 -26.99 -11.22
CA ASP A 38 4.81 -27.17 -12.21
C ASP A 38 5.90 -28.11 -11.66
N ALA A 39 5.82 -29.39 -12.02
CA ALA A 39 6.75 -30.40 -11.51
C ALA A 39 8.11 -30.32 -12.22
N ALA A 40 9.09 -29.64 -11.61
CA ALA A 40 10.51 -29.90 -11.87
C ALA A 40 10.96 -31.12 -11.04
N THR A 41 10.80 -32.34 -11.57
CA THR A 41 11.32 -33.53 -10.88
C THR A 41 12.85 -33.54 -10.91
N VAL A 42 13.47 -33.30 -9.74
CA VAL A 42 14.92 -33.36 -9.50
C VAL A 42 15.48 -34.80 -9.58
N ARG A 43 14.60 -35.81 -9.71
CA ARG A 43 14.96 -37.21 -10.04
C ARG A 43 13.90 -37.81 -10.95
N LYS A 44 14.35 -38.58 -11.96
CA LYS A 44 13.48 -39.33 -12.88
C LYS A 44 12.65 -40.34 -12.08
N SER A 45 11.33 -40.28 -12.24
CA SER A 45 10.41 -41.30 -11.72
C SER A 45 10.32 -42.46 -12.72
N THR A 46 10.20 -43.69 -12.22
CA THR A 46 9.99 -44.93 -12.99
C THR A 46 8.52 -45.16 -13.37
N ILE A 47 7.59 -44.50 -12.66
CA ILE A 47 6.17 -44.43 -13.01
C ILE A 47 5.77 -43.00 -13.44
N PRO A 48 4.77 -42.80 -14.32
CA PRO A 48 4.27 -41.48 -14.68
C PRO A 48 3.83 -40.66 -13.46
N VAL A 49 4.27 -39.41 -13.38
CA VAL A 49 3.87 -38.45 -12.35
C VAL A 49 3.28 -37.22 -13.03
N LEU A 50 2.09 -36.79 -12.60
CA LEU A 50 1.41 -35.61 -13.11
C LEU A 50 1.09 -34.65 -11.98
N GLY A 51 1.42 -33.37 -12.19
CA GLY A 51 1.01 -32.27 -11.33
C GLY A 51 -0.39 -31.77 -11.71
N MET A 52 -1.11 -31.21 -10.74
CA MET A 52 -2.34 -30.44 -10.96
C MET A 52 -2.52 -29.33 -9.92
N SER A 53 -3.37 -28.35 -10.21
CA SER A 53 -3.74 -27.34 -9.21
C SER A 53 -4.40 -27.92 -7.97
N LYS A 54 -4.32 -27.17 -6.85
CA LYS A 54 -4.99 -27.51 -5.59
C LYS A 54 -6.48 -27.75 -5.76
N VAL A 55 -7.17 -26.82 -6.44
CA VAL A 55 -8.61 -26.89 -6.69
C VAL A 55 -9.00 -28.16 -7.43
N ASN A 56 -8.25 -28.52 -8.48
CA ASN A 56 -8.53 -29.73 -9.26
C ASN A 56 -8.25 -31.00 -8.45
N GLY A 57 -7.19 -30.99 -7.63
CA GLY A 57 -6.86 -32.12 -6.75
C GLY A 57 -7.88 -32.36 -5.65
N GLU A 58 -8.32 -31.30 -4.97
CA GLU A 58 -9.35 -31.37 -3.94
C GLU A 58 -10.70 -31.81 -4.52
N PHE A 59 -11.04 -31.31 -5.72
CA PHE A 59 -12.20 -31.78 -6.47
C PHE A 59 -12.11 -33.27 -6.78
N LEU A 60 -10.99 -33.72 -7.38
CA LEU A 60 -10.80 -35.11 -7.77
C LEU A 60 -10.83 -36.05 -6.56
N LYS A 61 -10.20 -35.66 -5.45
CA LYS A 61 -10.23 -36.39 -4.19
C LYS A 61 -11.66 -36.53 -3.68
N SER A 62 -12.38 -35.43 -3.58
CA SER A 62 -13.77 -35.41 -3.09
C SER A 62 -14.69 -36.25 -3.97
N PHE A 63 -14.51 -36.16 -5.30
CA PHE A 63 -15.25 -36.97 -6.27
C PHE A 63 -15.00 -38.48 -6.07
N CYS A 64 -13.74 -38.89 -5.90
CA CYS A 64 -13.40 -40.29 -5.69
C CYS A 64 -13.95 -40.83 -4.37
N ASP A 65 -13.82 -40.05 -3.30
CA ASP A 65 -14.30 -40.40 -1.96
C ASP A 65 -15.84 -40.56 -1.98
N ALA A 66 -16.57 -39.63 -2.63
CA ALA A 66 -18.02 -39.65 -2.69
C ALA A 66 -18.60 -40.77 -3.56
N ASN A 67 -17.88 -41.19 -4.61
CA ASN A 67 -18.37 -42.14 -5.60
C ASN A 67 -17.74 -43.54 -5.47
N GLY A 68 -16.90 -43.77 -4.45
CA GLY A 68 -16.22 -45.04 -4.24
C GLY A 68 -15.31 -45.45 -5.40
N VAL A 69 -14.76 -44.47 -6.14
CA VAL A 69 -13.98 -44.74 -7.36
C VAL A 69 -12.61 -45.28 -6.98
N SER A 70 -12.38 -46.57 -7.27
CA SER A 70 -11.09 -47.23 -7.01
C SER A 70 -10.10 -47.13 -8.16
N THR A 71 -10.59 -46.87 -9.38
CA THR A 71 -9.83 -46.90 -10.65
C THR A 71 -10.29 -45.77 -11.56
N ILE A 72 -9.34 -45.02 -12.14
CA ILE A 72 -9.61 -43.92 -13.07
C ILE A 72 -8.88 -44.22 -14.38
N ASN A 73 -9.63 -44.33 -15.48
CA ASN A 73 -9.05 -44.30 -16.83
C ASN A 73 -9.04 -42.85 -17.29
N THR A 74 -7.85 -42.28 -17.47
CA THR A 74 -7.71 -40.90 -17.94
C THR A 74 -6.81 -40.84 -19.17
N THR A 75 -7.05 -39.85 -20.02
CA THR A 75 -6.24 -39.54 -21.20
C THR A 75 -5.71 -38.14 -21.05
N VAL A 76 -4.39 -37.99 -20.99
CA VAL A 76 -3.73 -36.69 -20.95
C VAL A 76 -3.78 -36.08 -22.35
N ARG A 77 -4.53 -34.99 -22.51
CA ARG A 77 -4.64 -34.24 -23.78
C ARG A 77 -4.15 -32.82 -23.57
N GLY A 78 -3.20 -32.38 -24.38
CA GLY A 78 -2.74 -30.99 -24.44
C GLY A 78 -2.12 -30.50 -23.13
N ALA A 79 -0.82 -30.75 -22.94
CA ALA A 79 -0.07 -29.95 -21.98
C ALA A 79 -0.12 -28.48 -22.42
N LYS A 80 -0.15 -27.52 -21.50
CA LYS A 80 0.13 -26.12 -21.83
C LYS A 80 1.48 -26.10 -22.55
N THR A 81 1.47 -25.83 -23.85
CA THR A 81 2.70 -25.81 -24.66
C THR A 81 3.47 -24.52 -24.48
N PHE A 82 2.83 -23.48 -23.95
CA PHE A 82 3.42 -22.17 -23.73
C PHE A 82 2.68 -21.40 -22.63
N THR A 83 3.44 -20.91 -21.64
CA THR A 83 3.00 -19.91 -20.67
C THR A 83 3.85 -18.67 -20.92
N GLY A 84 3.21 -17.55 -21.22
CA GLY A 84 3.90 -16.31 -21.58
C GLY A 84 4.20 -15.44 -20.38
N GLU A 85 4.96 -16.00 -19.44
CA GLU A 85 5.27 -15.40 -18.16
C GLU A 85 6.76 -15.56 -17.86
N MET A 86 7.29 -14.66 -17.03
CA MET A 86 8.64 -14.80 -16.49
C MET A 86 8.70 -16.03 -15.58
N ALA A 87 9.75 -16.85 -15.72
CA ALA A 87 9.98 -17.98 -14.84
C ALA A 87 10.33 -17.49 -13.42
N ASP A 88 9.68 -18.02 -12.39
CA ASP A 88 9.86 -17.59 -10.98
C ASP A 88 11.32 -17.61 -10.50
N PHE A 89 12.13 -18.55 -10.98
CA PHE A 89 13.55 -18.69 -10.61
C PHE A 89 14.49 -17.72 -11.33
N SER A 90 14.04 -17.02 -12.38
CA SER A 90 14.92 -16.10 -13.12
C SER A 90 15.34 -14.96 -12.18
N SER A 91 16.59 -14.50 -12.26
CA SER A 91 17.03 -13.37 -11.41
C SER A 91 16.43 -12.06 -11.93
N ARG A 92 16.19 -11.11 -11.01
CA ARG A 92 15.56 -9.81 -11.29
C ARG A 92 16.60 -8.74 -10.99
N GLY A 93 16.60 -7.69 -11.79
CA GLY A 93 17.27 -6.46 -11.44
C GLY A 93 16.45 -5.62 -10.45
N PRO A 94 16.84 -4.35 -10.28
CA PRO A 94 18.06 -3.75 -10.85
C PRO A 94 19.32 -4.39 -10.27
N VAL A 95 20.49 -4.11 -10.87
CA VAL A 95 21.77 -4.47 -10.23
C VAL A 95 21.84 -3.77 -8.87
N GLN A 96 21.95 -4.56 -7.80
CA GLN A 96 22.01 -4.05 -6.43
C GLN A 96 23.15 -3.02 -6.27
N GLY A 97 22.86 -1.89 -5.63
CA GLY A 97 23.82 -0.80 -5.41
C GLY A 97 24.13 0.08 -6.63
N LEU A 98 23.93 -0.42 -7.86
CA LEU A 98 24.20 0.35 -9.09
C LEU A 98 22.93 0.82 -9.80
N GLY A 99 21.77 0.24 -9.49
CA GLY A 99 20.49 0.60 -10.10
C GLY A 99 20.40 0.29 -11.61
N GLN A 100 21.37 -0.42 -12.19
CA GLN A 100 21.41 -0.69 -13.64
C GLN A 100 20.29 -1.64 -14.07
N VAL A 101 19.73 -1.41 -15.27
CA VAL A 101 18.73 -2.29 -15.86
C VAL A 101 19.35 -3.64 -16.19
N LYS A 102 18.90 -4.69 -15.49
CA LYS A 102 19.16 -6.09 -15.79
C LYS A 102 17.90 -6.92 -15.51
N PRO A 103 17.68 -8.04 -16.22
CA PRO A 103 18.45 -8.53 -17.37
C PRO A 103 18.32 -7.62 -18.60
N ASP A 104 19.12 -7.85 -19.66
CA ASP A 104 19.04 -7.05 -20.89
C ASP A 104 17.85 -7.44 -21.77
N VAL A 105 17.62 -8.75 -21.93
CA VAL A 105 16.57 -9.35 -22.76
C VAL A 105 16.16 -10.70 -22.17
N THR A 106 15.01 -11.20 -22.61
CA THR A 106 14.45 -12.50 -22.24
C THR A 106 14.44 -13.46 -23.43
N ALA A 107 14.66 -14.74 -23.17
CA ALA A 107 14.57 -15.81 -24.17
C ALA A 107 14.02 -17.09 -23.52
N PRO A 108 13.47 -18.03 -24.32
CA PRO A 108 12.95 -19.29 -23.80
C PRO A 108 14.00 -20.06 -22.97
N GLY A 109 13.63 -20.38 -21.73
CA GLY A 109 14.51 -21.10 -20.80
C GLY A 109 13.79 -22.09 -19.90
N VAL A 110 12.51 -22.36 -20.12
CA VAL A 110 11.72 -23.33 -19.36
C VAL A 110 11.38 -24.51 -20.25
N ASN A 111 11.62 -25.72 -19.77
CA ASN A 111 11.29 -26.97 -20.46
C ASN A 111 11.94 -27.11 -21.85
N ILE A 112 13.17 -26.63 -22.00
CA ILE A 112 13.92 -26.65 -23.25
C ILE A 112 14.41 -28.06 -23.55
N TYR A 113 14.02 -28.58 -24.72
CA TYR A 113 14.52 -29.86 -25.23
C TYR A 113 15.93 -29.67 -25.81
N SER A 114 16.92 -30.32 -25.22
CA SER A 114 18.32 -30.18 -25.60
C SER A 114 19.07 -31.51 -25.55
N ALA A 115 20.18 -31.58 -26.28
CA ALA A 115 21.09 -32.72 -26.22
C ALA A 115 21.75 -32.79 -24.84
N THR A 116 22.07 -34.01 -24.41
CA THR A 116 22.90 -34.24 -23.23
C THR A 116 23.75 -35.51 -23.34
N VAL A 117 24.63 -35.73 -22.37
CA VAL A 117 25.46 -36.94 -22.28
C VAL A 117 24.57 -38.17 -22.13
N ARG A 118 24.77 -39.09 -23.07
CA ARG A 118 24.13 -40.41 -23.06
C ARG A 118 24.82 -41.30 -22.03
N VAL A 119 24.07 -41.71 -21.02
CA VAL A 119 24.54 -42.58 -19.94
C VAL A 119 23.73 -43.88 -19.88
N GLY A 120 24.25 -44.90 -19.21
CA GLY A 120 23.49 -46.13 -18.94
C GLY A 120 22.28 -45.85 -18.05
N ALA A 121 21.23 -46.68 -18.13
CA ALA A 121 20.01 -46.50 -17.32
C ALA A 121 20.27 -46.53 -15.80
N ALA A 122 21.36 -47.16 -15.35
CA ALA A 122 21.77 -47.18 -13.95
C ALA A 122 22.45 -45.87 -13.49
N GLU A 123 23.01 -45.11 -14.42
CA GLU A 123 23.79 -43.88 -14.19
C GLU A 123 22.90 -42.61 -14.20
N THR A 124 21.62 -42.73 -14.56
CA THR A 124 20.66 -41.62 -14.48
C THR A 124 20.30 -41.20 -13.06
N ASN A 125 20.75 -41.95 -12.05
CA ASN A 125 20.53 -41.65 -10.63
C ASN A 125 21.56 -40.70 -10.02
N THR A 126 22.61 -40.31 -10.78
CA THR A 126 23.72 -39.49 -10.29
C THR A 126 23.70 -38.02 -10.75
N GLY A 127 22.74 -37.61 -11.60
CA GLY A 127 22.59 -36.21 -12.01
C GLY A 127 21.35 -35.94 -12.88
N THR A 128 20.77 -34.74 -12.75
CA THR A 128 19.56 -34.29 -13.47
C THR A 128 19.78 -33.95 -14.94
N MET A 129 21.02 -33.92 -15.40
CA MET A 129 21.38 -33.53 -16.75
C MET A 129 21.82 -34.71 -17.62
N PHE A 130 21.54 -35.98 -17.28
CA PHE A 130 21.96 -37.13 -18.09
C PHE A 130 20.75 -37.97 -18.49
N ASP A 131 20.70 -38.45 -19.73
CA ASP A 131 19.60 -39.31 -20.19
C ASP A 131 20.05 -40.38 -21.21
N PRO A 132 19.53 -41.62 -21.15
CA PRO A 132 19.91 -42.69 -22.07
C PRO A 132 19.55 -42.46 -23.54
N THR A 133 18.64 -41.51 -23.82
CA THR A 133 18.31 -41.07 -25.18
C THR A 133 19.35 -40.10 -25.75
N GLY A 134 20.18 -39.49 -24.90
CA GLY A 134 21.05 -38.38 -25.26
C GLY A 134 20.32 -37.04 -25.36
N PHE A 135 19.07 -36.94 -24.88
CA PHE A 135 18.27 -35.71 -24.87
C PHE A 135 17.52 -35.54 -23.56
N ILE A 136 17.32 -34.29 -23.13
CA ILE A 136 16.61 -33.91 -21.91
C ILE A 136 15.71 -32.71 -22.14
N HIS A 137 14.70 -32.57 -21.27
CA HIS A 137 14.05 -31.31 -21.02
C HIS A 137 14.62 -30.67 -19.77
N ALA A 138 15.03 -29.41 -19.84
CA ALA A 138 15.60 -28.71 -18.70
C ALA A 138 15.18 -27.24 -18.67
N SER A 139 15.24 -26.65 -17.48
CA SER A 139 14.84 -25.27 -17.20
C SER A 139 15.96 -24.51 -16.52
N GLY A 140 16.09 -23.23 -16.82
CA GLY A 140 17.08 -22.33 -16.24
C GLY A 140 17.43 -21.19 -17.18
N THR A 141 17.91 -20.08 -16.64
CA THR A 141 18.50 -18.99 -17.45
C THR A 141 19.72 -19.48 -18.22
N SER A 142 20.40 -20.54 -17.75
CA SER A 142 21.42 -21.29 -18.48
C SER A 142 20.95 -21.88 -19.81
N PHE A 143 19.64 -22.06 -20.02
CA PHE A 143 19.04 -22.51 -21.28
C PHE A 143 18.50 -21.34 -22.13
N SER A 144 18.18 -20.21 -21.51
CA SER A 144 17.94 -18.94 -22.24
C SER A 144 19.23 -18.38 -22.84
N GLY A 145 20.34 -18.44 -22.12
CA GLY A 145 21.64 -17.88 -22.54
C GLY A 145 22.08 -18.34 -23.94
N PRO A 146 22.13 -19.66 -24.23
CA PRO A 146 22.49 -20.17 -25.54
C PRO A 146 21.57 -19.70 -26.69
N HIS A 147 20.27 -19.50 -26.44
CA HIS A 147 19.37 -18.93 -27.46
C HIS A 147 19.82 -17.50 -27.84
N VAL A 148 20.15 -16.68 -26.84
CA VAL A 148 20.62 -15.30 -27.07
C VAL A 148 22.02 -15.29 -27.68
N SER A 149 22.91 -16.19 -27.28
CA SER A 149 24.23 -16.34 -27.92
C SER A 149 24.11 -16.71 -29.41
N GLY A 150 23.20 -17.63 -29.76
CA GLY A 150 22.90 -17.97 -31.14
C GLY A 150 22.32 -16.78 -31.92
N ALA A 151 21.40 -16.02 -31.32
CA ALA A 151 20.86 -14.80 -31.92
C ALA A 151 21.96 -13.76 -32.19
N ALA A 152 22.85 -13.52 -31.21
CA ALA A 152 23.98 -12.60 -31.36
C ALA A 152 24.92 -13.02 -32.49
N LEU A 153 25.19 -14.33 -32.64
CA LEU A 153 25.99 -14.86 -33.76
C LEU A 153 25.32 -14.62 -35.11
N LEU A 154 24.01 -14.83 -35.24
CA LEU A 154 23.27 -14.56 -36.48
C LEU A 154 23.30 -13.08 -36.86
N ILE A 155 23.15 -12.18 -35.88
CA ILE A 155 23.26 -10.74 -36.08
C ILE A 155 24.68 -10.37 -36.51
N LYS A 156 25.71 -10.89 -35.82
CA LYS A 156 27.12 -10.65 -36.18
C LYS A 156 27.50 -11.23 -37.55
N GLN A 157 26.86 -12.33 -37.96
CA GLN A 157 27.04 -12.90 -39.29
C GLN A 157 26.46 -11.98 -40.37
N ALA A 158 25.28 -11.41 -40.14
CA ALA A 158 24.64 -10.46 -41.05
C ALA A 158 25.36 -9.10 -41.08
N HIS A 159 25.91 -8.67 -39.94
CA HIS A 159 26.55 -7.37 -39.73
C HIS A 159 27.96 -7.54 -39.15
N GLN A 160 28.90 -7.94 -40.00
CA GLN A 160 30.26 -8.31 -39.58
C GLN A 160 31.06 -7.16 -38.98
N ASP A 161 30.70 -5.91 -39.27
CA ASP A 161 31.31 -4.67 -38.78
C ASP A 161 30.74 -4.22 -37.42
N TRP A 162 29.57 -4.73 -37.01
CA TRP A 162 28.96 -4.33 -35.73
C TRP A 162 29.75 -4.80 -34.52
N ASN A 163 30.02 -3.90 -33.60
CA ASN A 163 30.66 -4.24 -32.34
C ASN A 163 29.67 -4.95 -31.37
N PRO A 164 30.14 -5.51 -30.25
CA PRO A 164 29.26 -6.20 -29.28
C PRO A 164 28.12 -5.33 -28.74
N ASP A 165 28.33 -4.03 -28.52
CA ASP A 165 27.30 -3.12 -28.02
C ASP A 165 26.22 -2.87 -29.06
N MET A 166 26.57 -2.76 -30.35
CA MET A 166 25.60 -2.65 -31.43
C MET A 166 24.71 -3.89 -31.52
N VAL A 167 25.30 -5.09 -31.41
CA VAL A 167 24.55 -6.36 -31.40
C VAL A 167 23.63 -6.44 -30.19
N ARG A 168 24.16 -6.11 -28.99
CA ARG A 168 23.39 -6.08 -27.74
C ARG A 168 22.24 -5.07 -27.81
N THR A 169 22.50 -3.86 -28.30
CA THR A 169 21.51 -2.80 -28.43
C THR A 169 20.46 -3.14 -29.48
N ALA A 170 20.81 -3.77 -30.59
CA ALA A 170 19.83 -4.27 -31.56
C ALA A 170 18.89 -5.31 -30.94
N LEU A 171 19.42 -6.26 -30.15
CA LEU A 171 18.63 -7.24 -29.42
C LEU A 171 17.67 -6.59 -28.42
N ILE A 172 18.13 -5.60 -27.66
CA ILE A 172 17.30 -4.87 -26.71
C ILE A 172 16.24 -4.04 -27.44
N ASN A 173 16.65 -3.27 -28.45
CA ASN A 173 15.78 -2.30 -29.12
C ASN A 173 14.63 -2.92 -29.90
N THR A 174 14.82 -4.14 -30.39
CA THR A 174 13.87 -4.86 -31.24
C THR A 174 13.13 -5.97 -30.52
N ALA A 175 13.44 -6.18 -29.22
CA ALA A 175 12.70 -7.12 -28.40
C ALA A 175 11.21 -6.74 -28.34
N THR A 176 10.40 -7.68 -27.89
CA THR A 176 8.96 -7.46 -27.72
C THR A 176 8.55 -7.85 -26.32
N ASN A 177 7.49 -7.25 -25.77
CA ASN A 177 6.93 -7.76 -24.52
C ASN A 177 6.66 -9.26 -24.62
N LEU A 178 6.72 -9.95 -23.48
CA LEU A 178 6.33 -11.35 -23.39
C LEU A 178 4.95 -11.58 -24.00
N ARG A 179 4.72 -12.82 -24.44
CA ARG A 179 3.48 -13.17 -25.12
C ARG A 179 2.36 -13.43 -24.11
N SER A 180 1.11 -13.23 -24.51
CA SER A 180 -0.05 -13.73 -23.78
C SER A 180 -0.18 -15.25 -23.97
N ALA A 181 -1.13 -15.87 -23.28
CA ALA A 181 -1.50 -17.27 -23.55
C ALA A 181 -1.96 -17.49 -25.01
N ALA A 182 -2.38 -16.44 -25.72
CA ALA A 182 -2.74 -16.47 -27.13
C ALA A 182 -1.54 -16.31 -28.08
N GLY A 183 -0.30 -16.16 -27.57
CA GLY A 183 0.92 -16.03 -28.37
C GLY A 183 1.18 -14.61 -28.93
N THR A 184 0.32 -13.64 -28.63
CA THR A 184 0.49 -12.23 -29.03
C THR A 184 1.34 -11.47 -28.01
N PRO A 185 2.17 -10.49 -28.39
CA PRO A 185 2.85 -9.63 -27.42
C PRO A 185 1.84 -8.98 -26.47
N LYS A 186 2.17 -8.91 -25.18
CA LYS A 186 1.42 -8.11 -24.21
C LYS A 186 1.55 -6.63 -24.58
N ALA A 187 0.48 -5.86 -24.38
CA ALA A 187 0.54 -4.41 -24.54
C ALA A 187 1.41 -3.79 -23.45
N ASP A 188 2.01 -2.63 -23.74
CA ASP A 188 2.68 -1.83 -22.71
C ASP A 188 1.70 -1.41 -21.62
N GLY A 189 2.21 -1.24 -20.39
CA GLY A 189 1.43 -0.83 -19.23
C GLY A 189 1.77 -1.64 -17.98
N SER A 190 1.05 -1.34 -16.89
CA SER A 190 1.23 -1.97 -15.58
C SER A 190 0.92 -3.46 -15.54
N THR A 191 0.32 -4.02 -16.59
CA THR A 191 0.04 -5.46 -16.71
C THR A 191 1.12 -6.22 -17.49
N ALA A 192 2.05 -5.53 -18.16
CA ALA A 192 3.22 -6.16 -18.76
C ALA A 192 4.21 -6.58 -17.67
N ASP A 193 5.10 -7.52 -17.98
CA ASP A 193 6.20 -7.89 -17.09
C ASP A 193 7.14 -6.69 -16.84
N ASP A 194 7.68 -6.58 -15.64
CA ASP A 194 8.56 -5.48 -15.24
C ASP A 194 9.83 -5.47 -16.10
N ILE A 195 10.30 -4.29 -16.51
CA ILE A 195 11.60 -4.11 -17.21
C ILE A 195 12.75 -4.75 -16.41
N ILE A 196 12.76 -4.64 -15.08
CA ILE A 196 13.78 -5.29 -14.24
C ILE A 196 13.64 -6.82 -14.17
N SER A 197 12.56 -7.39 -14.72
CA SER A 197 12.40 -8.83 -14.89
C SER A 197 12.72 -9.29 -16.31
N GLN A 198 12.28 -8.53 -17.34
CA GLN A 198 12.36 -8.97 -18.75
C GLN A 198 13.39 -8.23 -19.62
N GLY A 199 13.93 -7.10 -19.16
CA GLY A 199 14.78 -6.20 -19.93
C GLY A 199 14.01 -5.49 -21.06
N GLY A 200 14.57 -5.50 -22.27
CA GLY A 200 13.84 -5.14 -23.51
C GLY A 200 12.68 -6.07 -23.83
N GLY A 201 12.62 -7.25 -23.20
CA GLY A 201 11.60 -8.26 -23.42
C GLY A 201 12.11 -9.48 -24.20
N LEU A 202 11.18 -10.24 -24.77
CA LEU A 202 11.46 -11.43 -25.57
C LEU A 202 12.20 -11.07 -26.87
N VAL A 203 13.36 -11.70 -27.08
CA VAL A 203 14.22 -11.50 -28.27
C VAL A 203 13.46 -11.73 -29.58
N ASP A 204 13.59 -10.77 -30.51
CA ASP A 204 13.22 -10.90 -31.92
C ASP A 204 14.49 -10.88 -32.79
N VAL A 205 14.98 -12.07 -33.17
CA VAL A 205 16.21 -12.21 -33.95
C VAL A 205 16.06 -11.56 -35.34
N TYR A 206 14.89 -11.71 -35.97
CA TYR A 206 14.66 -11.16 -37.29
C TYR A 206 14.61 -9.63 -37.24
N GLY A 207 13.93 -9.08 -36.24
CA GLY A 207 13.92 -7.65 -35.93
C GLY A 207 15.33 -7.10 -35.74
N ALA A 208 16.14 -7.74 -34.90
CA ALA A 208 17.50 -7.31 -34.61
C ALA A 208 18.42 -7.33 -35.84
N VAL A 209 18.32 -8.36 -36.68
CA VAL A 209 19.07 -8.43 -37.96
C VAL A 209 18.64 -7.33 -38.94
N HIS A 210 17.37 -6.90 -38.92
CA HIS A 210 16.84 -5.89 -39.85
C HIS A 210 16.52 -4.57 -39.16
N ALA A 211 17.22 -4.26 -38.06
CA ALA A 211 17.03 -3.03 -37.31
C ALA A 211 17.34 -1.82 -38.20
N PRO A 212 16.41 -0.87 -38.38
CA PRO A 212 16.67 0.30 -39.23
C PRO A 212 17.59 1.32 -38.56
N ALA A 213 17.65 1.28 -37.24
CA ALA A 213 18.47 2.16 -36.42
C ALA A 213 18.73 1.52 -35.05
N LEU A 214 19.73 2.04 -34.34
CA LEU A 214 19.97 1.78 -32.93
C LEU A 214 19.61 3.01 -32.11
N MET A 215 19.05 2.80 -30.92
CA MET A 215 18.69 3.86 -29.97
C MET A 215 19.26 3.58 -28.60
N GLY A 216 19.96 4.56 -28.03
CA GLY A 216 20.65 4.41 -26.76
C GLY A 216 21.42 5.63 -26.32
N VAL A 217 22.11 5.52 -25.19
CA VAL A 217 23.06 6.54 -24.71
C VAL A 217 24.45 6.22 -25.24
N THR A 218 25.16 7.22 -25.74
CA THR A 218 26.54 7.07 -26.19
C THR A 218 27.51 7.13 -25.00
N GLY A 219 28.49 6.24 -24.92
CA GLY A 219 29.51 6.29 -23.87
C GLY A 219 29.74 4.99 -23.08
N ASP A 220 30.44 5.14 -21.96
CA ASP A 220 31.54 4.27 -21.55
C ASP A 220 31.18 3.01 -20.77
N GLY A 221 30.70 1.99 -21.49
CA GLY A 221 30.88 0.59 -21.05
C GLY A 221 32.36 0.17 -20.82
N ILE A 222 33.35 1.06 -21.06
CA ILE A 222 34.34 1.57 -20.07
C ILE A 222 35.51 2.34 -20.72
N ALA A 223 35.92 2.13 -21.98
CA ALA A 223 37.02 2.96 -22.54
C ALA A 223 36.72 3.74 -23.81
N GLN A 224 35.85 3.27 -24.71
CA GLN A 224 35.01 4.08 -25.64
C GLN A 224 34.02 3.17 -26.38
N PRO A 225 32.92 2.71 -25.76
CA PRO A 225 31.94 1.88 -26.45
C PRO A 225 30.73 2.69 -26.92
N SER A 226 30.03 2.13 -27.91
CA SER A 226 29.22 2.89 -28.86
C SER A 226 27.90 3.41 -28.28
N ILE A 227 26.86 2.57 -28.26
CA ILE A 227 25.47 2.96 -27.99
C ILE A 227 24.85 1.89 -27.08
N LEU A 228 24.37 2.31 -25.91
CA LEU A 228 23.79 1.42 -24.89
C LEU A 228 22.27 1.45 -24.96
N GLY A 229 21.66 0.31 -25.28
CA GLY A 229 20.22 0.17 -25.55
C GLY A 229 19.27 0.29 -24.36
N SER A 230 19.78 0.60 -23.17
CA SER A 230 19.00 0.82 -21.94
C SER A 230 19.67 1.88 -21.07
N TYR A 231 18.91 2.59 -20.25
CA TYR A 231 19.48 3.58 -19.32
C TYR A 231 18.82 3.55 -17.94
N SER A 232 19.60 3.84 -16.92
CA SER A 232 19.13 3.99 -15.56
C SER A 232 19.59 5.32 -14.97
N PHE A 233 18.67 6.03 -14.33
CA PHE A 233 18.99 7.20 -13.50
C PHE A 233 19.46 6.80 -12.09
N GLY A 234 19.57 5.49 -11.81
CA GLY A 234 19.97 4.96 -10.51
C GLY A 234 18.90 5.21 -9.44
N GLU A 235 19.38 5.45 -8.23
CA GLU A 235 18.59 5.77 -7.04
C GLU A 235 18.91 7.21 -6.62
N ALA A 236 17.88 8.02 -6.35
CA ALA A 236 18.10 9.39 -5.88
C ALA A 236 16.95 9.93 -5.02
N PRO A 237 17.25 10.75 -3.98
CA PRO A 237 16.24 11.40 -3.15
C PRO A 237 15.51 12.49 -3.93
N ILE A 238 14.25 12.25 -4.30
CA ILE A 238 13.47 13.18 -5.12
C ILE A 238 11.96 13.15 -4.85
N VAL A 239 11.45 12.17 -4.11
CA VAL A 239 10.02 12.12 -3.77
C VAL A 239 9.77 12.76 -2.40
N ASN A 240 8.53 13.17 -2.19
CA ASN A 240 8.08 13.85 -0.98
C ASN A 240 8.79 15.19 -0.66
N ASN A 241 9.33 15.86 -1.69
CA ASN A 241 10.20 17.02 -1.48
C ASN A 241 9.61 18.40 -1.79
N ARG A 242 8.35 18.47 -2.25
CA ARG A 242 7.62 19.71 -2.61
C ARG A 242 8.23 20.53 -3.73
N ILE A 243 9.05 19.92 -4.58
CA ILE A 243 9.52 20.53 -5.81
C ILE A 243 9.28 19.56 -6.96
N VAL A 244 9.25 20.08 -8.20
CA VAL A 244 9.27 19.23 -9.38
C VAL A 244 10.72 18.85 -9.68
N ASN A 245 11.02 17.56 -9.63
CA ASN A 245 12.36 17.04 -9.89
C ASN A 245 12.36 16.46 -11.30
N THR A 246 13.19 17.02 -12.18
CA THR A 246 13.37 16.50 -13.54
C THR A 246 14.78 15.95 -13.69
N ARG A 247 14.88 14.70 -14.15
CA ARG A 247 16.13 14.08 -14.59
C ARG A 247 16.08 13.92 -16.11
N SER A 248 17.24 14.11 -16.73
CA SER A 248 17.37 14.18 -18.19
C SER A 248 18.57 13.40 -18.65
N VAL A 249 18.44 12.68 -19.76
CA VAL A 249 19.55 12.02 -20.46
C VAL A 249 19.47 12.29 -21.95
N THR A 250 20.62 12.48 -22.60
CA THR A 250 20.71 12.60 -24.05
C THR A 250 20.69 11.21 -24.68
N VAL A 251 19.67 10.94 -25.49
CA VAL A 251 19.51 9.71 -26.25
C VAL A 251 19.91 9.96 -27.70
N THR A 252 20.62 9.00 -28.29
CA THR A 252 21.06 9.02 -29.69
C THR A 252 20.28 7.98 -30.48
N ILE A 253 19.86 8.33 -31.71
CA ILE A 253 19.43 7.39 -32.74
C ILE A 253 20.48 7.38 -33.84
N GLN A 254 20.99 6.19 -34.16
CA GLN A 254 21.98 5.96 -35.21
C GLN A 254 21.33 5.22 -36.38
N ASP A 255 21.39 5.80 -37.59
CA ASP A 255 20.92 5.14 -38.81
C ASP A 255 21.81 3.95 -39.18
N LEU A 256 21.20 2.82 -39.52
CA LEU A 256 21.87 1.62 -40.00
C LEU A 256 21.57 1.31 -41.47
N THR A 257 20.63 2.04 -42.09
CA THR A 257 20.16 1.78 -43.45
C THR A 257 20.93 2.57 -44.52
N GLY A 258 21.61 3.64 -44.11
CA GLY A 258 22.23 4.61 -45.00
C GLY A 258 21.25 5.52 -45.72
N GLN A 259 19.95 5.48 -45.37
CA GLN A 259 18.91 6.32 -45.93
C GLN A 259 18.45 7.42 -44.96
N GLY A 260 18.74 7.28 -43.66
CA GLY A 260 18.20 8.14 -42.63
C GLY A 260 16.68 7.98 -42.47
N GLY A 261 16.05 8.95 -41.83
CA GLY A 261 14.59 8.97 -41.71
C GLY A 261 14.08 9.85 -40.58
N VAL A 262 12.77 10.04 -40.54
CA VAL A 262 12.07 10.71 -39.44
C VAL A 262 11.57 9.66 -38.46
N TYR A 263 11.88 9.83 -37.19
CA TYR A 263 11.44 8.96 -36.10
C TYR A 263 10.51 9.74 -35.17
N ASN A 264 9.27 9.28 -35.04
CA ASN A 264 8.31 9.80 -34.07
C ASN A 264 8.68 9.24 -32.69
N LEU A 265 8.73 10.12 -31.69
CA LEU A 265 9.20 9.82 -30.34
C LEU A 265 8.03 9.80 -29.37
N THR A 266 7.97 8.75 -28.55
CA THR A 266 6.96 8.60 -27.49
C THR A 266 7.58 7.95 -26.25
N THR A 267 6.84 7.96 -25.14
CA THR A 267 7.14 7.20 -23.93
C THR A 267 6.01 6.21 -23.67
N ALA A 268 6.35 5.01 -23.22
CA ALA A 268 5.38 3.97 -22.88
C ALA A 268 5.57 3.54 -21.42
N ASN A 269 4.50 3.64 -20.62
CA ASN A 269 4.51 3.25 -19.20
C ASN A 269 4.72 1.74 -19.06
N ASN A 270 5.57 1.32 -18.12
CA ASN A 270 5.65 -0.06 -17.64
C ASN A 270 5.31 -0.15 -16.14
N ARG A 271 5.89 0.71 -15.28
CA ARG A 271 5.55 0.82 -13.84
C ARG A 271 5.43 2.27 -13.38
N TYR A 272 4.35 2.54 -12.63
CA TYR A 272 4.10 3.73 -11.82
C TYR A 272 3.98 5.10 -12.53
N PHE A 273 3.98 5.18 -13.87
CA PHE A 273 3.67 6.44 -14.59
C PHE A 273 2.16 6.75 -14.69
N ASP A 274 1.31 5.89 -14.16
CA ASP A 274 -0.13 6.12 -13.97
C ASP A 274 -0.45 6.95 -12.72
N ARG A 275 0.54 7.16 -11.84
CA ARG A 275 0.40 7.97 -10.63
C ARG A 275 0.42 9.47 -10.96
N PRO A 276 -0.50 10.27 -10.40
CA PRO A 276 -0.46 11.73 -10.53
C PRO A 276 0.89 12.31 -10.10
N GLY A 277 1.40 13.26 -10.89
CA GLY A 277 2.64 13.95 -10.62
C GLY A 277 3.88 13.26 -11.19
N ILE A 278 3.75 12.07 -11.79
CA ILE A 278 4.85 11.37 -12.43
C ILE A 278 4.67 11.44 -13.95
N SER A 279 5.69 11.85 -14.67
CA SER A 279 5.65 11.88 -16.14
C SER A 279 7.02 11.59 -16.76
N ALA A 280 7.00 10.97 -17.93
CA ALA A 280 8.18 10.83 -18.79
C ALA A 280 7.90 11.52 -20.13
N SER A 281 8.89 12.23 -20.65
CA SER A 281 8.76 12.98 -21.91
C SER A 281 10.04 12.95 -22.73
N THR A 282 9.91 13.32 -24.00
CA THR A 282 11.03 13.58 -24.90
C THR A 282 11.08 15.08 -25.23
N SER A 283 12.27 15.63 -25.48
CA SER A 283 12.43 17.06 -25.84
C SER A 283 11.78 17.45 -27.16
N ALA A 284 11.42 16.46 -27.98
CA ALA A 284 10.71 16.62 -29.25
C ALA A 284 9.77 15.44 -29.48
N SER A 285 8.70 15.65 -30.27
CA SER A 285 7.78 14.59 -30.71
C SER A 285 8.33 13.78 -31.89
N SER A 286 9.39 14.25 -32.54
CA SER A 286 10.07 13.55 -33.62
C SER A 286 11.50 14.05 -33.78
N VAL A 287 12.37 13.23 -34.35
CA VAL A 287 13.72 13.61 -34.74
C VAL A 287 14.03 13.12 -36.16
N THR A 288 14.74 13.94 -36.93
CA THR A 288 15.23 13.57 -38.26
C THR A 288 16.67 13.08 -38.16
N VAL A 289 16.88 11.80 -38.48
CA VAL A 289 18.19 11.16 -38.52
C VAL A 289 18.74 11.26 -39.94
N PRO A 290 19.90 11.89 -40.15
CA PRO A 290 20.52 11.95 -41.47
C PRO A 290 21.03 10.57 -41.92
N ALA A 291 21.09 10.35 -43.23
CA ALA A 291 21.65 9.14 -43.83
C ALA A 291 23.08 8.86 -43.33
N ASN A 292 23.33 7.63 -42.87
CA ASN A 292 24.61 7.20 -42.27
C ASN A 292 25.05 8.03 -41.05
N GLY A 293 24.13 8.78 -40.43
CA GLY A 293 24.45 9.66 -39.32
C GLY A 293 23.64 9.35 -38.09
N THR A 294 23.71 10.28 -37.15
CA THR A 294 23.04 10.20 -35.85
C THR A 294 22.22 11.45 -35.62
N ALA A 295 21.16 11.34 -34.83
CA ALA A 295 20.49 12.48 -34.23
C ALA A 295 20.25 12.23 -32.74
N THR A 296 20.08 13.30 -31.98
CA THR A 296 19.91 13.24 -30.53
C THR A 296 18.63 13.94 -30.10
N PHE A 297 18.12 13.51 -28.96
CA PHE A 297 17.04 14.17 -28.22
C PHE A 297 17.24 13.92 -26.73
N THR A 298 16.53 14.64 -25.87
CA THR A 298 16.57 14.42 -24.43
C THR A 298 15.37 13.60 -24.00
N ALA A 299 15.59 12.53 -23.24
CA ALA A 299 14.55 11.81 -22.52
C ALA A 299 14.54 12.29 -21.06
N ASN A 300 13.34 12.61 -20.55
CA ASN A 300 13.13 13.15 -19.23
C ASN A 300 12.23 12.26 -18.38
N VAL A 301 12.46 12.26 -17.08
CA VAL A 301 11.51 11.81 -16.06
C VAL A 301 11.32 12.95 -15.05
N SER A 302 10.07 13.29 -14.77
CA SER A 302 9.66 14.39 -13.90
C SER A 302 8.71 13.89 -12.83
N LEU A 303 9.04 14.20 -11.57
CA LEU A 303 8.20 13.90 -10.42
C LEU A 303 7.85 15.19 -9.69
N ASP A 304 6.56 15.51 -9.61
CA ASP A 304 6.04 16.57 -8.77
C ASP A 304 5.99 16.08 -7.32
N GLY A 305 6.99 16.49 -6.54
CA GLY A 305 7.05 16.20 -5.12
C GLY A 305 5.89 16.81 -4.32
N ASN A 306 4.96 17.55 -4.93
CA ASN A 306 3.68 17.91 -4.30
C ASN A 306 2.59 16.84 -4.40
N GLN A 307 2.57 16.09 -5.51
CA GLN A 307 1.59 15.04 -5.77
C GLN A 307 2.12 13.66 -5.36
N VAL A 308 3.45 13.47 -5.43
CA VAL A 308 4.12 12.22 -5.07
C VAL A 308 4.63 12.29 -3.63
N ARG A 309 3.81 11.79 -2.70
CA ARG A 309 4.04 11.86 -1.24
C ARG A 309 4.37 10.53 -0.58
N ASP A 310 3.80 9.45 -1.09
CA ASP A 310 4.10 8.10 -0.62
C ASP A 310 5.15 7.46 -1.53
N THR A 311 6.19 6.93 -0.89
CA THR A 311 7.44 6.53 -1.52
C THR A 311 7.74 5.07 -1.30
N SER A 312 6.76 4.28 -0.82
CA SER A 312 6.92 2.83 -0.64
C SER A 312 7.37 2.19 -1.97
N ALA A 313 8.69 1.99 -2.10
CA ALA A 313 9.43 1.52 -3.26
C ALA A 313 8.93 2.04 -4.63
N LEU A 314 9.08 3.35 -4.88
CA LEU A 314 8.81 3.94 -6.20
C LEU A 314 9.94 3.60 -7.20
N GLU A 315 9.78 2.46 -7.88
CA GLU A 315 10.68 2.00 -8.95
C GLU A 315 10.08 2.25 -10.33
N LEU A 316 10.33 3.43 -10.89
CA LEU A 316 9.80 3.85 -12.18
C LEU A 316 10.43 3.07 -13.32
N GLN A 317 9.59 2.49 -14.17
CA GLN A 317 10.00 1.71 -15.33
C GLN A 317 9.20 2.15 -16.55
N TRP A 318 9.87 2.46 -17.65
CA TRP A 318 9.21 2.88 -18.89
C TRP A 318 10.08 2.61 -20.09
N TYR A 319 9.50 2.68 -21.28
CA TYR A 319 10.24 2.66 -22.54
C TYR A 319 10.25 4.05 -23.16
N VAL A 320 11.38 4.45 -23.74
CA VAL A 320 11.40 5.45 -24.81
C VAL A 320 11.23 4.71 -26.13
N VAL A 321 10.31 5.16 -26.98
CA VAL A 321 9.97 4.47 -28.24
C VAL A 321 10.20 5.43 -29.41
N ALA A 322 10.92 4.95 -30.42
CA ALA A 322 11.13 5.65 -31.68
C ALA A 322 10.53 4.85 -32.83
N THR A 323 9.54 5.42 -33.51
CA THR A 323 8.85 4.80 -34.64
C THR A 323 9.22 5.50 -35.93
N ASN A 324 9.82 4.76 -36.86
CA ASN A 324 10.15 5.28 -38.18
C ASN A 324 8.86 5.66 -38.94
N ALA A 325 8.72 6.94 -39.30
CA ALA A 325 7.48 7.49 -39.87
C ALA A 325 7.11 6.91 -41.24
N ALA A 326 8.09 6.40 -42.01
CA ALA A 326 7.85 5.84 -43.33
C ALA A 326 7.46 4.35 -43.28
N THR A 327 8.06 3.58 -42.35
CA THR A 327 7.90 2.12 -42.31
C THR A 327 6.99 1.62 -41.18
N GLY A 328 6.72 2.45 -40.17
CA GLY A 328 6.01 2.06 -38.95
C GLY A 328 6.81 1.14 -38.03
N LYS A 329 8.05 0.78 -38.37
CA LYS A 329 8.92 -0.02 -37.51
C LYS A 329 9.32 0.79 -36.28
N SER A 330 9.20 0.18 -35.11
CA SER A 330 9.54 0.80 -33.84
C SER A 330 10.72 0.11 -33.18
N ILE A 331 11.54 0.91 -32.51
CA ILE A 331 12.56 0.46 -31.58
C ILE A 331 12.27 1.06 -30.20
N HIS A 332 12.53 0.30 -29.14
CA HIS A 332 12.31 0.75 -27.77
C HIS A 332 13.59 0.73 -26.93
N MET A 333 13.66 1.56 -25.90
CA MET A 333 14.80 1.64 -25.00
C MET A 333 14.27 1.56 -23.56
N PRO A 334 14.61 0.51 -22.80
CA PRO A 334 14.20 0.39 -21.41
C PRO A 334 14.86 1.46 -20.55
N MET A 335 14.05 2.06 -19.68
CA MET A 335 14.45 3.12 -18.75
C MET A 335 14.08 2.71 -17.33
N TYR A 336 14.96 3.02 -16.38
CA TYR A 336 14.75 2.78 -14.95
C TYR A 336 15.11 3.99 -14.11
N PHE A 337 14.36 4.19 -13.02
CA PHE A 337 14.71 5.14 -11.98
C PHE A 337 14.05 4.75 -10.65
N LYS A 338 14.85 4.64 -9.58
CA LYS A 338 14.36 4.46 -8.23
C LYS A 338 14.32 5.80 -7.50
N ALA A 339 13.12 6.25 -7.19
CA ALA A 339 12.90 7.51 -6.52
C ALA A 339 12.82 7.29 -5.00
N ASP A 340 13.71 7.94 -4.26
CA ASP A 340 13.75 7.88 -2.80
C ASP A 340 13.14 9.12 -2.14
N PRO A 341 12.60 8.99 -0.91
CA PRO A 341 12.17 10.15 -0.14
C PRO A 341 13.36 11.08 0.14
N SER A 342 13.13 12.39 0.00
CA SER A 342 14.07 13.38 0.52
C SER A 342 14.25 13.14 2.02
N LEU A 343 15.48 13.19 2.50
CA LEU A 343 15.76 13.07 3.93
C LEU A 343 15.58 14.44 4.61
N PRO A 344 15.20 14.50 5.88
CA PRO A 344 15.17 15.73 6.65
C PRO A 344 16.58 16.35 6.72
N GLN A 345 16.66 17.67 6.67
CA GLN A 345 17.92 18.37 6.91
C GLN A 345 18.24 18.28 8.42
N PRO A 346 19.42 17.74 8.81
CA PRO A 346 19.74 17.43 10.21
C PRO A 346 19.61 18.60 11.19
N ALA A 347 19.88 19.83 10.75
CA ALA A 347 19.80 21.02 11.61
C ALA A 347 18.37 21.56 11.82
N ALA A 348 17.40 21.18 10.98
CA ALA A 348 16.08 21.82 10.93
C ALA A 348 14.91 20.90 11.30
N ALA A 349 15.14 19.59 11.42
CA ALA A 349 14.11 18.63 11.80
C ALA A 349 13.96 18.42 13.31
N GLY A 350 14.80 19.05 14.13
CA GLY A 350 14.92 18.70 15.55
C GLY A 350 15.49 17.29 15.81
N GLY A 351 15.75 16.51 14.75
CA GLY A 351 16.31 15.17 14.78
C GLY A 351 17.83 15.22 14.74
N GLY A 352 18.47 14.83 15.83
CA GLY A 352 19.89 14.49 15.80
C GLY A 352 20.15 13.27 14.91
N ALA A 353 21.41 13.00 14.62
CA ALA A 353 21.79 11.65 14.23
C ALA A 353 21.91 10.81 15.50
N LYS A 354 21.29 9.63 15.53
CA LYS A 354 21.66 8.64 16.54
C LYS A 354 22.85 7.87 16.01
N VAL A 355 24.00 8.04 16.64
CA VAL A 355 25.23 7.34 16.28
C VAL A 355 25.49 6.29 17.33
N ASP A 356 25.50 5.03 16.90
CA ASP A 356 25.91 3.88 17.70
C ASP A 356 27.25 3.37 17.14
N THR A 357 28.21 3.10 18.02
CA THR A 357 29.52 2.56 17.62
C THR A 357 29.65 1.15 18.16
N PHE A 358 29.96 0.21 17.27
CA PHE A 358 30.20 -1.18 17.58
C PHE A 358 31.65 -1.51 17.28
N THR A 359 32.27 -2.32 18.12
CA THR A 359 33.61 -2.84 17.87
C THR A 359 33.54 -4.35 17.84
N GLY A 360 34.37 -4.96 17.01
CA GLY A 360 34.44 -6.41 16.91
C GLY A 360 35.77 -6.84 16.31
N THR A 361 35.94 -8.13 16.14
CA THR A 361 37.12 -8.72 15.51
C THR A 361 36.65 -9.89 14.66
N VAL A 362 37.12 -9.96 13.42
CA VAL A 362 36.97 -11.14 12.56
C VAL A 362 38.22 -11.99 12.78
N LEU A 363 38.06 -13.24 13.24
CA LEU A 363 39.18 -14.09 13.66
C LEU A 363 39.81 -14.84 12.47
N LEU A 364 41.13 -14.98 12.50
CA LEU A 364 41.90 -15.81 11.59
C LEU A 364 41.60 -17.30 11.85
N GLY A 365 40.65 -17.86 11.10
CA GLY A 365 40.25 -19.26 11.23
C GLY A 365 38.74 -19.49 11.23
N ASP A 366 37.94 -18.43 11.24
CA ASP A 366 36.52 -18.53 10.92
C ASP A 366 36.35 -19.07 9.48
N ALA A 367 35.55 -20.12 9.34
CA ALA A 367 35.51 -20.93 8.12
C ALA A 367 35.11 -20.08 6.90
N ASN A 368 35.96 -20.12 5.86
CA ASN A 368 35.73 -19.58 4.51
C ASN A 368 35.76 -18.05 4.33
N ALA A 369 36.61 -17.30 5.04
CA ALA A 369 37.02 -15.95 4.66
C ALA A 369 37.41 -15.89 3.16
N GLN A 370 36.59 -15.23 2.32
CA GLN A 370 36.56 -15.15 0.85
C GLN A 370 37.57 -16.02 0.06
N VAL A 371 37.04 -16.97 -0.73
CA VAL A 371 37.79 -17.57 -1.87
C VAL A 371 37.61 -16.74 -3.16
N THR A 372 36.70 -15.75 -3.18
CA THR A 372 36.45 -14.87 -4.34
C THR A 372 35.81 -13.55 -3.88
N ALA A 373 36.35 -12.42 -4.32
CA ALA A 373 35.86 -11.08 -3.97
C ALA A 373 34.41 -10.84 -4.44
N GLY A 374 33.57 -10.25 -3.58
CA GLY A 374 32.25 -9.71 -3.96
C GLY A 374 31.09 -10.72 -4.05
N GLN A 375 31.23 -11.95 -3.51
CA GLN A 375 30.12 -12.90 -3.43
C GLN A 375 29.68 -13.16 -1.98
N PHE A 376 28.39 -12.92 -1.71
CA PHE A 376 27.72 -13.35 -0.47
C PHE A 376 27.58 -14.87 -0.45
N VAL A 377 28.06 -15.54 0.62
CA VAL A 377 28.04 -17.01 0.75
C VAL A 377 27.14 -17.45 1.90
N ALA A 378 25.87 -17.74 1.61
CA ALA A 378 24.83 -17.96 2.63
C ALA A 378 25.04 -19.15 3.59
N ASP A 379 25.81 -20.18 3.21
CA ASP A 379 25.92 -21.44 3.94
C ASP A 379 27.37 -21.77 4.34
N GLY A 380 27.57 -22.11 5.63
CA GLY A 380 28.85 -22.64 6.14
C GLY A 380 29.94 -21.59 6.43
N VAL A 381 29.54 -20.34 6.66
CA VAL A 381 30.41 -19.19 6.98
C VAL A 381 30.03 -18.61 8.34
N THR A 382 31.03 -18.19 9.13
CA THR A 382 30.78 -17.42 10.38
C THR A 382 30.69 -15.93 10.05
N TYR A 383 29.58 -15.30 10.42
CA TYR A 383 29.37 -13.86 10.28
C TYR A 383 29.44 -13.16 11.64
N ASN A 384 29.94 -11.93 11.66
CA ASN A 384 29.74 -11.04 12.78
C ASN A 384 28.46 -10.23 12.58
N ASP A 385 27.35 -10.78 13.09
CA ASP A 385 26.04 -10.14 13.06
C ASP A 385 25.83 -9.25 14.29
N ILE A 386 25.47 -8.00 14.03
CA ILE A 386 25.22 -6.97 15.02
C ILE A 386 23.76 -6.52 14.86
N PRO A 387 22.81 -7.18 15.55
CA PRO A 387 21.41 -6.82 15.49
C PRO A 387 21.13 -5.50 16.22
N PHE A 388 20.25 -4.67 15.65
CA PHE A 388 19.76 -3.44 16.27
C PHE A 388 18.32 -3.14 15.86
N THR A 389 17.61 -2.37 16.68
CA THR A 389 16.28 -1.85 16.34
C THR A 389 16.41 -0.35 16.04
N PRO A 390 16.09 0.10 14.82
CA PRO A 390 16.08 1.52 14.51
C PRO A 390 15.14 2.31 15.43
N ASP A 391 15.46 3.58 15.67
CA ASP A 391 14.54 4.51 16.31
C ASP A 391 13.21 4.54 15.53
N PRO A 392 12.04 4.64 16.19
CA PRO A 392 10.76 4.76 15.49
C PRO A 392 10.68 5.96 14.52
N ASN A 393 11.51 6.98 14.72
CA ASN A 393 11.64 8.13 13.84
C ASN A 393 12.83 8.03 12.87
N ALA A 394 13.60 6.93 12.87
CA ALA A 394 14.69 6.74 11.92
C ALA A 394 14.12 6.66 10.50
N VAL A 395 14.65 7.50 9.62
CA VAL A 395 14.23 7.56 8.21
C VAL A 395 15.27 6.95 7.29
N SER A 396 16.53 6.92 7.70
CA SER A 396 17.61 6.25 6.97
C SER A 396 18.70 5.75 7.91
N LEU A 397 19.43 4.76 7.43
CA LEU A 397 20.56 4.11 8.08
C LEU A 397 21.83 4.32 7.23
N ALA A 398 22.93 4.57 7.91
CA ALA A 398 24.26 4.57 7.31
C ALA A 398 25.22 3.79 8.22
N GLY A 399 26.19 3.12 7.62
CA GLY A 399 27.20 2.34 8.32
C GLY A 399 28.56 2.68 7.74
N HIS A 400 29.50 3.02 8.62
CA HIS A 400 30.91 3.23 8.27
C HIS A 400 31.74 2.22 9.04
N LEU A 401 32.37 1.29 8.34
CA LEU A 401 33.23 0.25 8.91
C LEU A 401 34.69 0.63 8.67
N GLU A 402 35.39 0.97 9.75
CA GLU A 402 36.84 1.11 9.75
C GLU A 402 37.48 -0.16 10.28
N PHE A 403 38.56 -0.61 9.64
CA PHE A 403 39.41 -1.69 10.12
C PHE A 403 40.88 -1.37 9.82
N THR A 404 41.76 -1.89 10.66
CA THR A 404 43.22 -1.71 10.52
C THR A 404 43.90 -3.06 10.65
N ASP A 405 45.06 -3.24 10.00
CA ASP A 405 45.86 -4.43 10.20
C ASP A 405 46.54 -4.44 11.60
N ALA A 406 47.13 -5.58 11.99
CA ALA A 406 47.78 -5.76 13.28
C ALA A 406 48.96 -4.79 13.56
N ASN A 407 49.42 -4.02 12.56
CA ASN A 407 50.49 -3.03 12.67
C ASN A 407 49.98 -1.58 12.56
N GLY A 408 48.66 -1.36 12.50
CA GLY A 408 48.05 -0.05 12.36
C GLY A 408 48.30 0.62 11.00
N GLN A 409 48.65 -0.15 9.97
CA GLN A 409 48.76 0.35 8.60
C GLN A 409 47.41 0.13 7.89
N SER A 410 46.91 1.18 7.23
CA SER A 410 45.88 1.00 6.21
C SER A 410 46.52 0.30 5.02
N PHE A 411 45.82 -0.70 4.46
CA PHE A 411 46.11 -1.39 3.19
C PHE A 411 47.11 -2.57 3.26
N GLY A 412 46.60 -3.78 3.04
CA GLY A 412 47.40 -4.81 2.35
C GLY A 412 47.01 -6.27 2.53
N LEU A 413 46.42 -6.69 3.65
CA LEU A 413 46.28 -8.13 3.97
C LEU A 413 44.93 -8.55 4.60
N SER A 414 44.00 -7.64 4.87
CA SER A 414 42.63 -8.00 5.26
C SER A 414 41.67 -7.09 4.50
N ASP A 415 40.52 -7.62 4.13
CA ASP A 415 39.49 -6.97 3.32
C ASP A 415 38.12 -7.35 3.88
N LEU A 416 37.54 -6.48 4.72
CA LEU A 416 36.24 -6.72 5.34
C LEU A 416 35.14 -6.03 4.55
N ASP A 417 34.08 -6.76 4.22
CA ASP A 417 32.85 -6.29 3.62
C ASP A 417 31.79 -5.94 4.69
N LEU A 418 30.88 -5.03 4.36
CA LEU A 418 29.75 -4.62 5.19
C LEU A 418 28.41 -4.88 4.48
N TYR A 419 27.46 -5.47 5.19
CA TYR A 419 26.09 -5.69 4.75
C TYR A 419 25.09 -5.15 5.77
N LEU A 420 23.95 -4.64 5.30
CA LEU A 420 22.78 -4.33 6.10
C LEU A 420 21.64 -5.27 5.70
N VAL A 421 21.10 -6.00 6.68
CA VAL A 421 20.00 -6.95 6.49
C VAL A 421 18.74 -6.41 7.17
N ASP A 422 17.62 -6.47 6.47
CA ASP A 422 16.32 -6.00 6.93
C ASP A 422 15.57 -7.06 7.79
N PRO A 423 14.47 -6.68 8.46
CA PRO A 423 13.65 -7.61 9.26
C PRO A 423 13.09 -8.83 8.50
N SER A 424 13.03 -8.76 7.17
CA SER A 424 12.58 -9.86 6.31
C SER A 424 13.74 -10.78 5.88
N GLY A 425 14.97 -10.48 6.28
CA GLY A 425 16.18 -11.23 5.93
C GLY A 425 16.81 -10.83 4.59
N ASN A 426 16.34 -9.75 3.96
CA ASN A 426 16.90 -9.28 2.70
C ASN A 426 18.08 -8.34 2.94
N ILE A 427 19.10 -8.42 2.08
CA ILE A 427 20.20 -7.46 2.07
C ILE A 427 19.69 -6.15 1.45
N VAL A 428 19.69 -5.07 2.23
CA VAL A 428 19.20 -3.74 1.82
C VAL A 428 20.32 -2.70 1.70
N GLY A 429 21.55 -3.04 2.09
CA GLY A 429 22.75 -2.23 1.84
C GLY A 429 23.99 -3.12 1.80
N THR A 430 24.96 -2.76 0.96
CA THR A 430 26.22 -3.49 0.77
C THR A 430 27.36 -2.54 0.49
N SER A 431 28.54 -2.83 1.02
CA SER A 431 29.81 -2.23 0.59
C SER A 431 30.88 -3.32 0.66
N THR A 432 31.62 -3.49 -0.44
CA THR A 432 32.61 -4.57 -0.65
C THR A 432 33.86 -4.01 -1.36
N VAL A 433 34.32 -2.85 -0.91
CA VAL A 433 35.42 -2.09 -1.51
C VAL A 433 36.75 -2.70 -1.10
N SER A 434 37.52 -3.14 -2.10
CA SER A 434 38.78 -3.82 -1.81
C SER A 434 39.78 -2.95 -1.05
N GLY A 435 40.13 -3.41 0.16
CA GLY A 435 41.24 -2.92 0.98
C GLY A 435 40.98 -1.59 1.68
N GLY A 436 39.76 -1.05 1.69
CA GLY A 436 39.42 0.24 2.31
C GLY A 436 38.29 0.14 3.35
N PRO A 437 37.98 1.24 4.05
CA PRO A 437 36.77 1.33 4.86
C PRO A 437 35.52 1.04 4.02
N GLU A 438 34.50 0.46 4.65
CA GLU A 438 33.23 0.18 3.99
C GLU A 438 32.17 1.20 4.37
N ASP A 439 31.50 1.75 3.37
CA ASP A 439 30.52 2.82 3.53
C ASP A 439 29.18 2.43 2.92
N ILE A 440 28.19 2.19 3.77
CA ILE A 440 26.78 2.13 3.40
C ILE A 440 26.14 3.46 3.77
N SER A 441 25.51 4.14 2.82
CA SER A 441 24.89 5.45 3.06
C SER A 441 23.41 5.48 2.70
N ASN A 442 22.64 6.22 3.50
CA ASN A 442 21.25 6.62 3.23
C ASN A 442 20.26 5.49 2.93
N VAL A 443 20.44 4.28 3.49
CA VAL A 443 19.49 3.18 3.29
C VAL A 443 18.17 3.50 3.98
N PRO A 444 17.03 3.63 3.28
CA PRO A 444 15.76 4.00 3.89
C PRO A 444 15.25 2.94 4.89
N VAL A 445 14.64 3.40 5.98
CA VAL A 445 13.92 2.50 6.91
C VAL A 445 12.51 2.28 6.39
N THR A 446 12.26 1.15 5.73
CA THR A 446 10.99 0.83 5.06
C THR A 446 10.05 -0.04 5.88
N GLN A 447 10.55 -0.67 6.94
CA GLN A 447 9.77 -1.57 7.79
C GLN A 447 10.22 -1.46 9.25
N SER A 448 9.26 -1.61 10.16
CA SER A 448 9.56 -1.74 11.59
C SER A 448 10.12 -3.13 11.88
N GLY A 449 11.18 -3.22 12.68
CA GLY A 449 11.71 -4.50 13.14
C GLY A 449 13.19 -4.44 13.48
N GLN A 450 13.80 -5.61 13.64
CA GLN A 450 15.23 -5.74 13.88
C GLN A 450 15.99 -5.75 12.55
N TYR A 451 16.95 -4.84 12.42
CA TYR A 451 17.93 -4.84 11.34
C TYR A 451 19.23 -5.47 11.85
N VAL A 452 20.07 -5.94 10.93
CA VAL A 452 21.37 -6.54 11.27
C VAL A 452 22.47 -5.90 10.43
N TRP A 453 23.46 -5.30 11.09
CA TRP A 453 24.74 -5.04 10.44
C TRP A 453 25.55 -6.32 10.43
N ARG A 454 25.99 -6.76 9.27
CA ARG A 454 26.74 -7.99 9.08
C ARG A 454 28.11 -7.65 8.52
N VAL A 455 29.15 -8.02 9.26
CA VAL A 455 30.56 -7.83 8.87
C VAL A 455 31.15 -9.19 8.53
N TYR A 456 31.84 -9.27 7.40
CA TYR A 456 32.51 -10.48 6.92
C TYR A 456 33.54 -10.12 5.86
N GLY A 457 34.62 -10.89 5.71
CA GLY A 457 35.54 -10.68 4.60
C GLY A 457 36.79 -11.54 4.69
N TRP A 458 37.77 -11.26 3.84
CA TRP A 458 39.07 -11.92 3.86
C TRP A 458 39.95 -11.36 4.98
N VAL A 459 40.60 -12.23 5.75
CA VAL A 459 41.52 -11.79 6.81
C VAL A 459 42.82 -12.60 6.80
N ALA A 460 43.98 -11.94 6.81
CA ALA A 460 45.28 -12.61 6.99
C ALA A 460 45.72 -12.72 8.47
N ALA A 461 45.03 -12.03 9.37
CA ALA A 461 45.19 -12.07 10.82
C ALA A 461 43.87 -11.66 11.49
N ASP A 462 43.72 -11.91 12.79
CA ASP A 462 42.59 -11.37 13.57
C ASP A 462 42.47 -9.86 13.30
N THR A 463 41.36 -9.46 12.67
CA THR A 463 41.21 -8.10 12.15
C THR A 463 40.16 -7.37 12.99
N PRO A 464 40.58 -6.46 13.89
CA PRO A 464 39.64 -5.65 14.63
C PRO A 464 39.00 -4.60 13.73
N TYR A 465 37.74 -4.30 13.98
CA TYR A 465 36.99 -3.28 13.27
C TYR A 465 36.18 -2.42 14.23
N THR A 466 35.87 -1.21 13.78
CA THR A 466 34.92 -0.28 14.37
C THR A 466 33.85 0.05 13.35
N LEU A 467 32.60 -0.31 13.65
CA LEU A 467 31.43 0.06 12.87
C LEU A 467 30.72 1.25 13.52
N THR A 468 30.62 2.35 12.78
CA THR A 468 29.80 3.50 13.15
C THR A 468 28.46 3.41 12.41
N SER A 469 27.41 3.08 13.15
CA SER A 469 26.03 3.05 12.66
C SER A 469 25.36 4.39 12.93
N THR A 470 24.98 5.09 11.88
CA THR A 470 24.29 6.38 11.95
C THR A 470 22.85 6.23 11.51
N GLN A 471 21.91 6.58 12.40
CA GLN A 471 20.50 6.67 12.09
C GLN A 471 20.12 8.15 11.91
N THR A 472 19.67 8.50 10.71
CA THR A 472 19.10 9.83 10.46
C THR A 472 17.69 9.83 11.02
N LEU A 473 17.44 10.69 12.01
CA LEU A 473 16.11 10.82 12.61
C LEU A 473 15.29 11.87 11.86
N GLY A 474 14.05 11.52 11.54
CA GLY A 474 13.05 12.44 11.02
C GLY A 474 12.43 13.33 12.10
N GLY A 475 11.68 14.33 11.66
CA GLY A 475 10.82 15.10 12.56
C GLY A 475 9.69 14.21 13.09
N SER A 476 9.37 14.34 14.37
CA SER A 476 8.25 13.59 14.98
C SER A 476 6.93 13.93 14.30
N ALA A 477 6.12 12.91 14.03
CA ALA A 477 4.78 13.10 13.51
C ALA A 477 3.94 13.94 14.50
N PRO A 478 3.04 14.82 14.03
CA PRO A 478 2.07 15.46 14.89
C PRO A 478 1.22 14.42 15.63
N THR A 479 0.69 14.78 16.79
CA THR A 479 -0.35 14.01 17.47
C THR A 479 -1.65 14.78 17.39
N VAL A 480 -2.65 14.22 16.70
CA VAL A 480 -3.97 14.84 16.52
C VAL A 480 -4.88 14.41 17.67
N ALA A 481 -5.50 15.39 18.32
CA ALA A 481 -6.46 15.14 19.38
C ALA A 481 -7.81 14.65 18.80
N PRO A 482 -8.60 13.85 19.55
CA PRO A 482 -9.96 13.50 19.14
C PRO A 482 -10.79 14.74 18.82
N ILE A 483 -11.51 14.71 17.69
CA ILE A 483 -12.38 15.82 17.25
C ILE A 483 -13.53 15.96 18.25
N ALA A 484 -13.78 17.17 18.76
CA ALA A 484 -14.96 17.42 19.59
C ALA A 484 -16.24 17.12 18.78
N ALA A 485 -17.17 16.40 19.38
CA ALA A 485 -18.36 15.89 18.70
C ALA A 485 -19.59 16.14 19.57
N ASP A 486 -20.73 16.36 18.94
CA ASP A 486 -22.01 16.49 19.63
C ASP A 486 -22.44 15.18 20.29
N PHE A 487 -22.03 14.05 19.73
CA PHE A 487 -22.32 12.73 20.26
C PHE A 487 -21.22 11.73 19.98
N VAL A 488 -21.08 10.78 20.90
CA VAL A 488 -20.17 9.63 20.77
C VAL A 488 -20.98 8.38 21.07
N ASP A 489 -21.02 7.44 20.12
CA ASP A 489 -21.74 6.20 20.30
C ASP A 489 -20.96 5.17 21.16
N SER A 490 -21.58 4.03 21.43
CA SER A 490 -20.95 2.94 22.21
C SER A 490 -19.75 2.28 21.51
N SER A 491 -19.58 2.50 20.20
CA SER A 491 -18.44 2.06 19.40
C SER A 491 -17.36 3.13 19.28
N SER A 492 -17.47 4.25 20.02
CA SER A 492 -16.59 5.42 19.95
C SER A 492 -16.62 6.19 18.63
N ASN A 493 -17.63 5.97 17.77
CA ASN A 493 -17.84 6.82 16.60
C ASN A 493 -18.32 8.18 17.07
N ARG A 494 -17.74 9.22 16.49
CA ARG A 494 -17.99 10.61 16.82
C ARG A 494 -18.91 11.23 15.79
N TYR A 495 -19.93 11.95 16.22
CA TYR A 495 -20.93 12.58 15.35
C TYR A 495 -21.00 14.09 15.58
N ASP A 496 -21.03 14.82 14.47
CA ASP A 496 -21.13 16.28 14.39
C ASP A 496 -22.41 16.64 13.61
N TYR A 497 -23.23 17.53 14.15
CA TYR A 497 -24.59 17.78 13.66
C TYR A 497 -24.75 19.06 12.85
N ASP A 498 -23.74 19.91 12.79
CA ASP A 498 -23.77 21.18 12.06
C ASP A 498 -22.63 21.33 11.03
N GLY A 499 -21.79 20.29 10.90
CA GLY A 499 -20.65 20.28 9.99
C GLY A 499 -19.51 21.21 10.43
N SER A 500 -19.48 21.64 11.70
CA SER A 500 -18.60 22.70 12.19
C SER A 500 -17.80 22.28 13.42
N PHE A 501 -16.57 21.82 13.18
CA PHE A 501 -15.66 21.32 14.22
C PHE A 501 -14.23 21.81 14.01
N SER A 502 -13.36 21.56 14.98
CA SER A 502 -11.92 21.85 14.87
C SER A 502 -11.08 20.58 15.01
N VAL A 503 -10.07 20.45 14.17
CA VAL A 503 -9.03 19.43 14.26
C VAL A 503 -7.81 20.09 14.87
N ASN A 504 -7.39 19.64 16.05
CA ASN A 504 -6.28 20.21 16.81
C ASN A 504 -5.14 19.20 16.94
N TRP A 505 -3.90 19.66 16.93
CA TRP A 505 -2.72 18.81 17.08
C TRP A 505 -1.64 19.44 17.95
N THR A 506 -0.73 18.59 18.38
CA THR A 506 0.50 18.96 19.06
C THR A 506 1.69 18.40 18.31
N VAL A 507 2.82 19.09 18.37
CA VAL A 507 4.09 18.63 17.79
C VAL A 507 5.22 18.91 18.78
N PRO A 508 6.20 18.00 18.94
CA PRO A 508 7.32 18.21 19.86
C PRO A 508 8.20 19.42 19.52
N THR A 509 8.39 19.69 18.22
CA THR A 509 9.20 20.79 17.69
C THR A 509 8.45 21.54 16.58
N PRO A 510 8.41 22.89 16.57
CA PRO A 510 7.71 23.64 15.53
C PRO A 510 8.29 23.37 14.13
N PRO A 511 7.49 22.91 13.15
CA PRO A 511 7.92 22.76 11.77
C PRO A 511 7.85 24.10 11.01
N ASN A 512 8.14 24.09 9.70
CA ASN A 512 7.91 25.27 8.86
C ASN A 512 6.42 25.46 8.56
N SER A 513 5.71 24.34 8.38
CA SER A 513 4.28 24.32 8.03
C SER A 513 3.67 22.96 8.33
N PHE A 514 2.34 22.88 8.30
CA PHE A 514 1.56 21.65 8.39
C PHE A 514 0.73 21.43 7.13
N GLU A 515 0.43 20.17 6.84
CA GLU A 515 -0.65 19.76 5.94
C GLU A 515 -1.70 18.99 6.70
N VAL A 516 -2.96 19.36 6.47
CA VAL A 516 -4.12 18.61 6.95
C VAL A 516 -4.64 17.78 5.78
N GLU A 517 -4.68 16.47 5.97
CA GLU A 517 -5.19 15.51 5.00
C GLU A 517 -6.56 14.99 5.48
N GLU A 518 -7.50 14.91 4.54
CA GLU A 518 -8.85 14.38 4.73
C GLU A 518 -9.05 13.10 3.91
N SER A 519 -9.76 12.14 4.49
CA SER A 519 -10.23 10.94 3.82
C SER A 519 -11.74 10.79 4.00
N SER A 520 -12.45 10.43 2.95
CA SER A 520 -13.90 10.17 2.94
C SER A 520 -14.26 8.70 2.67
N ASP A 521 -13.25 7.83 2.52
CA ASP A 521 -13.39 6.41 2.15
C ASP A 521 -12.82 5.45 3.22
N GLY A 522 -12.80 5.89 4.48
CA GLY A 522 -12.31 5.09 5.59
C GLY A 522 -10.78 4.99 5.67
N GLY A 523 -10.06 5.99 5.14
CA GLY A 523 -8.60 6.08 5.21
C GLY A 523 -7.87 5.42 4.05
N GLN A 524 -8.56 5.03 2.97
CA GLN A 524 -7.94 4.43 1.79
C GLN A 524 -7.26 5.49 0.93
N THR A 525 -7.93 6.64 0.71
CA THR A 525 -7.37 7.79 0.00
C THR A 525 -7.33 9.01 0.91
N TRP A 526 -6.24 9.78 0.80
CA TRP A 526 -6.00 10.98 1.61
C TRP A 526 -5.69 12.17 0.70
N ASN A 527 -6.47 13.23 0.84
CA ASN A 527 -6.32 14.47 0.07
C ASN A 527 -5.87 15.59 1.00
N VAL A 528 -4.89 16.37 0.58
CA VAL A 528 -4.50 17.60 1.29
C VAL A 528 -5.63 18.62 1.16
N VAL A 529 -6.26 18.99 2.27
CA VAL A 529 -7.37 19.97 2.30
C VAL A 529 -6.93 21.34 2.79
N GLN A 530 -5.87 21.41 3.60
CA GLN A 530 -5.28 22.68 4.04
C GLN A 530 -3.77 22.61 4.23
N SER A 531 -3.11 23.76 4.04
CA SER A 531 -1.70 23.99 4.39
C SER A 531 -1.60 25.18 5.34
N LEU A 532 -0.92 25.00 6.47
CA LEU A 532 -0.90 25.96 7.57
C LEU A 532 0.53 26.30 7.99
N ALA A 533 0.74 27.48 8.56
CA ALA A 533 2.05 27.89 9.08
C ALA A 533 2.47 27.02 10.27
N GLY A 534 3.78 26.93 10.51
CA GLY A 534 4.37 26.07 11.55
C GLY A 534 3.99 26.39 13.00
N ASN A 535 3.37 27.54 13.25
CA ASN A 535 2.84 27.93 14.56
C ASN A 535 1.35 27.58 14.74
N ALA A 536 0.70 26.97 13.75
CA ALA A 536 -0.69 26.52 13.87
C ALA A 536 -0.81 25.33 14.83
N THR A 537 -1.84 25.37 15.69
CA THR A 537 -2.17 24.30 16.65
C THR A 537 -3.47 23.56 16.28
N GLY A 538 -4.15 24.01 15.24
CA GLY A 538 -5.41 23.45 14.80
C GLY A 538 -5.97 24.14 13.56
N VAL A 539 -7.05 23.57 13.05
CA VAL A 539 -7.84 24.09 11.93
C VAL A 539 -9.33 23.96 12.25
N ALA A 540 -10.11 24.96 11.87
CA ALA A 540 -11.57 24.90 11.91
C ALA A 540 -12.14 24.54 10.53
N PHE A 541 -13.11 23.65 10.54
CA PHE A 541 -13.95 23.30 9.42
C PHE A 541 -15.37 23.82 9.69
N SER A 542 -16.10 24.20 8.64
CA SER A 542 -17.46 24.70 8.77
C SER A 542 -18.33 24.28 7.60
N ASN A 543 -19.58 23.92 7.89
CA ASN A 543 -20.58 23.48 6.93
C ASN A 543 -20.11 22.31 6.05
N LEU A 544 -19.37 21.34 6.59
CA LEU A 544 -19.09 20.11 5.85
C LEU A 544 -20.40 19.39 5.55
N ALA A 545 -20.50 18.75 4.38
CA ALA A 545 -21.68 17.98 4.01
C ALA A 545 -21.82 16.72 4.87
N ASP A 546 -23.01 16.10 4.84
CA ASP A 546 -23.21 14.79 5.46
C ASP A 546 -22.23 13.76 4.88
N GLY A 547 -21.54 13.06 5.76
CA GLY A 547 -20.49 12.13 5.36
C GLY A 547 -19.68 11.60 6.53
N THR A 548 -18.87 10.57 6.26
CA THR A 548 -17.85 10.10 7.20
C THR A 548 -16.51 10.65 6.74
N TYR A 549 -15.82 11.32 7.66
CA TYR A 549 -14.54 11.96 7.40
C TYR A 549 -13.50 11.44 8.38
N ALA A 550 -12.28 11.30 7.91
CA ALA A 550 -11.11 11.09 8.74
C ALA A 550 -10.05 12.15 8.43
N PHE A 551 -9.38 12.64 9.47
CA PHE A 551 -8.35 13.67 9.36
C PHE A 551 -7.04 13.17 9.94
N ARG A 552 -5.94 13.54 9.29
CA ARG A 552 -4.58 13.38 9.82
C ARG A 552 -3.72 14.58 9.42
N VAL A 553 -2.62 14.78 10.12
CA VAL A 553 -1.76 15.96 9.95
C VAL A 553 -0.33 15.51 9.71
N ARG A 554 0.36 16.22 8.83
CA ARG A 554 1.79 16.04 8.56
C ARG A 554 2.56 17.32 8.84
N SER A 555 3.74 17.19 9.41
CA SER A 555 4.69 18.29 9.57
C SER A 555 5.56 18.42 8.32
N ILE A 556 5.96 19.66 8.02
CA ILE A 556 6.81 19.97 6.87
C ILE A 556 8.05 20.71 7.38
N VAL A 557 9.20 20.11 7.20
CA VAL A 557 10.50 20.65 7.64
C VAL A 557 11.44 20.80 6.43
N PRO A 558 12.58 21.50 6.56
CA PRO A 558 13.59 21.50 5.50
C PRO A 558 14.11 20.08 5.23
N GLY A 559 14.23 19.71 3.96
CA GLY A 559 14.84 18.46 3.52
C GLY A 559 16.25 18.71 2.97
N LEU A 560 17.04 17.65 2.79
CA LEU A 560 18.31 17.71 2.06
C LEU A 560 18.09 18.24 0.63
N ILE A 561 16.95 17.89 0.04
CA ILE A 561 16.45 18.47 -1.20
C ILE A 561 15.04 18.99 -0.92
N GLY A 562 14.78 20.26 -1.23
CA GLY A 562 13.48 20.90 -1.07
C GLY A 562 12.99 20.87 0.39
N LYS A 563 11.83 20.26 0.61
CA LYS A 563 11.20 20.07 1.93
C LYS A 563 11.15 18.58 2.27
N TYR A 564 10.91 18.24 3.53
CA TYR A 564 10.62 16.88 3.98
C TYR A 564 9.25 16.87 4.63
N VAL A 565 8.37 15.95 4.24
CA VAL A 565 7.07 15.75 4.89
C VAL A 565 7.17 14.54 5.81
N THR A 566 6.86 14.72 7.09
CA THR A 566 6.95 13.65 8.08
C THR A 566 5.95 12.52 7.78
N PRO A 567 6.13 11.35 8.43
CA PRO A 567 5.04 10.39 8.59
C PRO A 567 3.77 11.10 9.10
N PRO A 568 2.58 10.60 8.72
CA PRO A 568 1.33 11.19 9.17
C PRO A 568 1.14 10.97 10.67
N SER A 569 0.37 11.86 11.29
CA SER A 569 -0.17 11.64 12.63
C SER A 569 -1.08 10.41 12.70
N ASN A 570 -1.52 10.08 13.91
CA ASN A 570 -2.74 9.30 14.08
C ASN A 570 -3.91 9.93 13.31
N ALA A 571 -4.77 9.09 12.72
CA ALA A 571 -6.01 9.53 12.09
C ALA A 571 -7.12 9.65 13.14
N VAL A 572 -7.99 10.65 12.98
CA VAL A 572 -9.18 10.85 13.81
C VAL A 572 -10.42 10.94 12.92
N GLY A 573 -11.47 10.20 13.27
CA GLY A 573 -12.72 10.14 12.50
C GLY A 573 -13.82 11.03 13.08
N ILE A 574 -14.69 11.53 12.21
CA ILE A 574 -15.93 12.23 12.53
C ILE A 574 -17.01 11.91 11.48
N VAL A 575 -18.24 11.71 11.92
CA VAL A 575 -19.40 11.57 11.05
C VAL A 575 -20.19 12.86 11.10
N VAL A 576 -20.21 13.60 10.00
CA VAL A 576 -21.10 14.74 9.85
C VAL A 576 -22.48 14.22 9.47
N SER A 577 -23.48 14.54 10.28
CA SER A 577 -24.86 14.12 10.11
C SER A 577 -25.75 15.27 10.55
N HIS A 578 -26.12 16.14 9.61
CA HIS A 578 -26.95 17.29 9.88
C HIS A 578 -28.30 16.86 10.43
N ARG A 579 -28.66 17.46 11.57
CA ARG A 579 -29.89 17.17 12.28
C ARG A 579 -30.71 18.42 12.50
N ALA A 580 -32.03 18.25 12.43
CA ALA A 580 -33.01 19.24 12.82
C ALA A 580 -33.73 18.76 14.09
N GLU A 581 -33.88 19.65 15.07
CA GLU A 581 -34.78 19.39 16.18
C GLU A 581 -36.23 19.38 15.71
N SER A 582 -36.99 18.41 16.20
CA SER A 582 -38.38 18.22 15.83
C SER A 582 -39.20 17.90 17.08
N ASP A 583 -40.41 18.47 17.15
CA ASP A 583 -41.36 18.14 18.21
C ASP A 583 -41.88 16.72 18.00
N ALA A 584 -41.38 15.78 18.80
CA ALA A 584 -41.71 14.36 18.69
C ALA A 584 -42.92 13.97 19.55
N THR A 585 -43.50 14.92 20.30
CA THR A 585 -44.51 14.65 21.34
C THR A 585 -45.77 13.94 20.82
N ALA A 586 -46.11 14.10 19.54
CA ALA A 586 -47.27 13.43 18.94
C ALA A 586 -47.01 11.97 18.54
N ASN A 587 -45.74 11.63 18.38
CA ASN A 587 -45.26 10.47 17.62
C ASN A 587 -44.47 9.50 18.52
N VAL A 588 -43.98 10.01 19.64
CA VAL A 588 -43.24 9.27 20.66
C VAL A 588 -44.02 9.37 21.95
N ASP A 589 -44.34 8.22 22.54
CA ASP A 589 -45.02 8.13 23.83
C ASP A 589 -43.99 7.97 24.94
N GLU A 590 -44.22 8.66 26.05
CA GLU A 590 -43.61 8.29 27.33
C GLU A 590 -44.43 7.14 27.93
N GLN A 591 -43.81 5.97 28.02
CA GLN A 591 -44.36 4.80 28.69
C GLN A 591 -43.80 4.72 30.10
N ASN A 592 -44.70 4.63 31.09
CA ASN A 592 -44.32 4.52 32.49
C ASN A 592 -44.21 3.04 32.86
N SER A 593 -42.98 2.52 32.94
CA SER A 593 -42.72 1.11 33.22
C SER A 593 -42.84 0.76 34.71
N SER A 594 -42.57 1.71 35.61
CA SER A 594 -42.88 1.56 37.04
C SER A 594 -42.99 2.90 37.76
N ILE A 595 -43.71 2.91 38.88
CA ILE A 595 -43.75 4.04 39.82
C ILE A 595 -43.50 3.55 41.25
N THR A 596 -42.68 4.28 41.98
CA THR A 596 -42.42 4.02 43.41
C THR A 596 -42.49 5.31 44.22
N PHE A 597 -42.81 5.17 45.51
CA PHE A 597 -42.96 6.29 46.44
C PHE A 597 -42.02 6.14 47.64
N PRO A 598 -40.70 6.31 47.47
CA PRO A 598 -39.79 6.42 48.60
C PRO A 598 -40.17 7.60 49.51
N ALA A 599 -39.76 7.58 50.78
CA ALA A 599 -40.10 8.64 51.73
C ALA A 599 -39.75 10.04 51.18
N GLY A 600 -40.78 10.89 51.03
CA GLY A 600 -40.63 12.25 50.51
C GLY A 600 -40.32 12.36 49.00
N GLN A 601 -40.41 11.27 48.24
CA GLN A 601 -40.12 11.23 46.81
C GLN A 601 -41.17 10.47 46.02
N THR A 602 -41.27 10.79 44.73
CA THR A 602 -41.93 9.97 43.73
C THR A 602 -40.91 9.66 42.63
N GLN A 603 -40.73 8.40 42.30
CA GLN A 603 -39.84 7.98 41.22
C GLN A 603 -40.66 7.28 40.15
N ILE A 604 -40.54 7.76 38.92
CA ILE A 604 -41.18 7.19 37.74
C ILE A 604 -40.06 6.66 36.84
N VAL A 605 -40.13 5.40 36.45
CA VAL A 605 -39.26 4.86 35.40
C VAL A 605 -40.00 5.00 34.08
N ALA A 606 -39.44 5.81 33.19
CA ALA A 606 -40.02 6.15 31.91
C ALA A 606 -39.12 5.65 30.77
N ASP A 607 -39.72 5.09 29.74
CA ASP A 607 -39.11 4.83 28.45
C ASP A 607 -39.89 5.58 27.35
N LEU A 608 -39.19 5.92 26.27
CA LEU A 608 -39.78 6.58 25.11
C LEU A 608 -40.02 5.53 24.03
N PHE A 609 -41.27 5.35 23.60
CA PHE A 609 -41.61 4.42 22.54
C PHE A 609 -42.01 5.17 21.26
N ASN A 610 -41.32 4.88 20.16
CA ASN A 610 -41.59 5.50 18.87
C ASN A 610 -42.71 4.76 18.13
N HIS A 611 -43.91 5.36 18.08
CA HIS A 611 -45.08 4.82 17.38
C HIS A 611 -45.18 5.29 15.91
N SER A 612 -44.22 6.10 15.45
CA SER A 612 -44.24 6.66 14.11
C SER A 612 -43.37 5.88 13.13
N THR A 613 -43.46 6.23 11.86
CA THR A 613 -42.54 5.77 10.82
C THR A 613 -41.25 6.61 10.76
N THR A 614 -41.13 7.66 11.59
CA THR A 614 -39.97 8.55 11.62
C THR A 614 -38.90 7.98 12.54
N THR A 615 -37.69 7.81 12.03
CA THR A 615 -36.53 7.48 12.86
C THR A 615 -36.02 8.74 13.55
N TYR A 616 -35.81 8.66 14.87
CA TYR A 616 -35.18 9.74 15.62
C TYR A 616 -33.75 9.37 15.98
N TYR A 617 -32.86 10.35 16.02
CA TYR A 617 -31.44 10.17 16.26
C TYR A 617 -31.04 10.78 17.61
N PRO A 618 -29.84 10.44 18.15
CA PRO A 618 -29.29 11.07 19.35
C PRO A 618 -29.36 12.61 19.31
N SER A 619 -29.46 13.21 20.50
CA SER A 619 -30.19 14.46 20.83
C SER A 619 -31.70 14.28 21.05
N MET A 620 -32.11 13.11 21.59
CA MET A 620 -33.50 12.84 22.01
C MET A 620 -33.70 13.18 23.48
N ARG A 621 -34.66 14.04 23.81
CA ARG A 621 -34.93 14.45 25.18
C ARG A 621 -36.41 14.52 25.53
N LEU A 622 -36.70 14.23 26.79
CA LEU A 622 -37.97 14.47 27.43
C LEU A 622 -37.86 15.73 28.31
N GLU A 623 -38.72 16.71 28.09
CA GLU A 623 -38.75 17.97 28.80
C GLU A 623 -40.02 18.06 29.66
N ILE A 624 -39.86 18.12 30.99
CA ILE A 624 -40.94 18.47 31.91
C ILE A 624 -41.03 20.00 31.95
N THR A 625 -42.08 20.53 31.33
CA THR A 625 -42.26 21.96 31.09
C THR A 625 -43.09 22.66 32.15
N ALA A 626 -43.91 21.92 32.90
CA ALA A 626 -44.68 22.45 34.01
C ALA A 626 -45.05 21.35 35.02
N ILE A 627 -45.09 21.71 36.30
CA ILE A 627 -45.60 20.88 37.39
C ILE A 627 -46.62 21.69 38.18
N SER A 628 -47.77 21.07 38.49
CA SER A 628 -48.81 21.64 39.34
C SER A 628 -49.05 20.71 40.54
N SER A 629 -48.88 21.25 41.75
CA SER A 629 -49.13 20.55 43.01
C SER A 629 -49.65 21.53 44.05
N THR A 630 -50.37 21.05 45.06
CA THR A 630 -50.87 21.91 46.13
C THR A 630 -49.70 22.58 46.86
N GLY A 631 -49.70 23.93 46.89
CA GLY A 631 -48.61 24.71 47.49
C GLY A 631 -47.27 24.65 46.74
N ASN A 632 -47.22 24.16 45.50
CA ASN A 632 -46.01 24.10 44.65
C ASN A 632 -44.80 23.40 45.30
N THR A 633 -45.04 22.39 46.12
CA THR A 633 -43.97 21.69 46.86
C THR A 633 -43.33 20.52 46.09
N VAL A 634 -43.90 20.12 44.95
CA VAL A 634 -43.35 19.06 44.09
C VAL A 634 -42.42 19.64 43.03
N LYS A 635 -41.20 19.07 42.92
CA LYS A 635 -40.16 19.51 41.97
C LYS A 635 -39.39 18.31 41.41
N VAL A 636 -38.87 18.43 40.20
CA VAL A 636 -37.87 17.46 39.69
C VAL A 636 -36.55 17.64 40.45
N SER A 637 -35.90 16.53 40.75
CA SER A 637 -34.68 16.48 41.57
C SER A 637 -33.47 15.89 40.84
N ASN A 638 -33.62 15.41 39.60
CA ASN A 638 -32.56 14.71 38.88
C ASN A 638 -32.58 14.95 37.35
N ALA A 639 -33.02 16.12 36.91
CA ALA A 639 -32.93 16.49 35.51
C ALA A 639 -31.46 16.64 35.08
N ASP A 640 -31.15 16.24 33.84
CA ASP A 640 -29.78 16.30 33.29
C ASP A 640 -29.31 17.75 33.11
N ASN A 641 -30.24 18.70 33.02
CA ASN A 641 -29.97 20.15 32.94
C ASN A 641 -30.17 20.91 34.27
N ASN A 642 -30.30 20.21 35.41
CA ASN A 642 -30.63 20.77 36.72
C ASN A 642 -31.94 21.57 36.81
N GLY A 643 -32.86 21.41 35.84
CA GLY A 643 -34.18 22.03 35.89
C GLY A 643 -35.08 21.39 36.96
N ASP A 644 -36.02 22.17 37.51
CA ASP A 644 -36.92 21.71 38.57
C ASP A 644 -38.37 21.47 38.11
N GLY A 645 -38.68 21.75 36.85
CA GLY A 645 -40.00 21.57 36.22
C GLY A 645 -41.07 22.56 36.69
N VAL A 646 -40.72 23.50 37.58
CA VAL A 646 -41.62 24.54 38.12
C VAL A 646 -41.14 25.93 37.70
N SER A 647 -39.86 26.22 37.95
CA SER A 647 -39.20 27.49 37.62
C SER A 647 -38.42 27.42 36.31
N THR A 648 -37.89 26.25 35.97
CA THR A 648 -37.15 25.99 34.74
C THR A 648 -37.53 24.62 34.18
N VAL A 649 -37.47 24.47 32.86
CA VAL A 649 -37.73 23.19 32.19
C VAL A 649 -36.73 22.15 32.67
N ALA A 650 -37.23 21.00 33.15
CA ALA A 650 -36.42 19.87 33.55
C ALA A 650 -36.26 18.91 32.37
N ALA A 651 -35.05 18.82 31.81
CA ALA A 651 -34.76 17.98 30.64
C ALA A 651 -34.08 16.67 31.03
N PHE A 652 -34.46 15.60 30.34
CA PHE A 652 -33.92 14.25 30.48
C PHE A 652 -33.47 13.74 29.12
N ASP A 653 -32.16 13.52 28.95
CA ASP A 653 -31.52 13.14 27.70
C ASP A 653 -31.46 11.62 27.51
N TYR A 654 -32.21 11.10 26.54
CA TYR A 654 -32.27 9.67 26.21
C TYR A 654 -31.23 9.25 25.16
N SER A 655 -30.36 10.16 24.70
CA SER A 655 -29.43 9.91 23.60
C SER A 655 -28.51 8.72 23.80
N SER A 656 -27.99 8.52 25.02
CA SER A 656 -27.14 7.37 25.34
C SER A 656 -27.89 6.05 25.48
N LEU A 657 -29.22 6.09 25.67
CA LEU A 657 -30.07 4.91 25.84
C LEU A 657 -30.55 4.36 24.49
N ILE A 658 -30.75 5.24 23.49
CA ILE A 658 -31.18 4.84 22.14
C ILE A 658 -30.04 4.38 21.22
N GLY A 659 -28.78 4.50 21.67
CA GLY A 659 -27.61 4.11 20.88
C GLY A 659 -27.51 4.89 19.57
N ALA A 660 -27.56 4.21 18.43
CA ALA A 660 -27.42 4.82 17.11
C ALA A 660 -28.69 5.57 16.64
N ASN A 661 -29.89 5.08 16.99
CA ASN A 661 -31.18 5.72 16.69
C ASN A 661 -32.34 5.09 17.49
N LEU A 662 -33.45 5.81 17.58
CA LEU A 662 -34.76 5.31 17.99
C LEU A 662 -35.59 5.02 16.73
N ALA A 663 -35.48 3.80 16.22
CA ALA A 663 -36.19 3.32 15.04
C ALA A 663 -37.73 3.26 15.23
N PRO A 664 -38.52 3.19 14.15
CA PRO A 664 -39.95 2.90 14.21
C PRO A 664 -40.25 1.64 15.04
N ASN A 665 -41.22 1.75 15.94
CA ASN A 665 -41.62 0.68 16.88
C ASN A 665 -40.51 0.21 17.84
N ALA A 666 -39.53 1.06 18.13
CA ALA A 666 -38.49 0.80 19.12
C ALA A 666 -38.71 1.64 20.40
N ALA A 667 -38.17 1.14 21.52
CA ALA A 667 -38.16 1.82 22.80
C ALA A 667 -36.77 2.39 23.09
N SER A 668 -36.70 3.52 23.79
CA SER A 668 -35.46 4.20 24.11
C SER A 668 -34.68 3.57 25.24
N GLY A 669 -35.28 2.67 26.00
CA GLY A 669 -34.75 2.21 27.29
C GLY A 669 -35.15 3.13 28.44
N ASN A 670 -34.96 2.63 29.65
CA ASN A 670 -35.51 3.22 30.87
C ASN A 670 -34.64 4.35 31.42
N LYS A 671 -35.25 5.49 31.75
CA LYS A 671 -34.66 6.55 32.58
C LYS A 671 -35.57 6.82 33.78
N THR A 672 -34.97 7.09 34.95
CA THR A 672 -35.74 7.40 36.17
C THR A 672 -35.96 8.91 36.30
N LEU A 673 -37.21 9.33 36.39
CA LEU A 673 -37.65 10.68 36.73
C LEU A 673 -37.92 10.74 38.24
N LYS A 674 -37.18 11.57 38.99
CA LYS A 674 -37.31 11.69 40.44
C LYS A 674 -37.90 13.04 40.81
N PHE A 675 -39.01 13.01 41.53
CA PHE A 675 -39.69 14.17 42.05
C PHE A 675 -39.55 14.22 43.57
N THR A 676 -39.16 15.37 44.12
CA THR A 676 -39.32 15.67 45.54
C THR A 676 -40.81 15.83 45.81
N ASN A 677 -41.38 15.00 46.68
CA ASN A 677 -42.80 15.02 47.05
C ASN A 677 -42.95 14.82 48.56
N PRO A 678 -42.62 15.86 49.37
CA PRO A 678 -42.47 15.72 50.82
C PRO A 678 -43.80 15.44 51.53
N ASN A 679 -44.92 15.85 50.93
CA ASN A 679 -46.26 15.73 51.50
C ASN A 679 -47.07 14.57 50.89
N ASN A 680 -46.44 13.72 50.08
CA ASN A 680 -47.08 12.61 49.36
C ASN A 680 -48.39 13.00 48.65
N GLN A 681 -48.41 14.20 48.06
CA GLN A 681 -49.61 14.80 47.49
C GLN A 681 -49.75 14.49 46.01
N MET A 682 -50.99 14.52 45.51
CA MET A 682 -51.29 14.42 44.09
C MET A 682 -50.68 15.62 43.34
N PHE A 683 -50.12 15.36 42.18
CA PHE A 683 -49.58 16.40 41.31
C PHE A 683 -49.78 16.04 39.84
N THR A 684 -49.74 17.06 38.97
CA THR A 684 -49.70 16.86 37.53
C THR A 684 -48.42 17.43 36.96
N PHE A 685 -47.86 16.80 35.93
CA PHE A 685 -46.74 17.35 35.18
C PHE A 685 -47.01 17.27 33.67
N THR A 686 -46.48 18.25 32.95
CA THR A 686 -46.63 18.40 31.51
C THR A 686 -45.29 18.14 30.84
N VAL A 687 -45.31 17.31 29.81
CA VAL A 687 -44.13 16.84 29.10
C VAL A 687 -44.20 17.22 27.63
N ARG A 688 -43.05 17.57 27.08
CA ARG A 688 -42.78 17.69 25.65
C ARG A 688 -41.59 16.79 25.31
N ILE A 689 -41.64 16.12 24.16
CA ILE A 689 -40.54 15.27 23.68
C ILE A 689 -39.93 15.93 22.45
N ILE A 690 -38.61 16.15 22.48
CA ILE A 690 -37.86 16.69 21.35
C ILE A 690 -36.94 15.59 20.83
N GLY A 691 -37.07 15.29 19.56
CA GLY A 691 -36.20 14.34 18.87
C GLY A 691 -35.50 14.99 17.70
N SER A 692 -34.27 14.55 17.43
CA SER A 692 -33.54 14.96 16.24
C SER A 692 -33.86 14.06 15.06
N ILE A 693 -34.08 14.65 13.89
CA ILE A 693 -34.27 13.96 12.61
C ILE A 693 -33.23 14.47 11.62
N LEU A 694 -32.97 13.72 10.54
CA LEU A 694 -32.11 14.21 9.47
C LEU A 694 -32.72 15.46 8.82
N THR A 695 -31.89 16.46 8.53
CA THR A 695 -32.32 17.68 7.86
C THR A 695 -32.97 17.36 6.51
N GLY A 696 -34.17 17.88 6.27
CA GLY A 696 -34.95 17.63 5.04
C GLY A 696 -35.91 16.43 5.09
N GLN A 697 -35.89 15.62 6.15
CA GLN A 697 -36.95 14.63 6.41
C GLN A 697 -38.18 15.33 7.00
N ALA A 698 -39.35 15.16 6.37
CA ALA A 698 -40.61 15.61 6.95
C ALA A 698 -41.08 14.61 8.02
N GLN A 699 -41.58 15.11 9.16
CA GLN A 699 -42.35 14.26 10.06
C GLN A 699 -43.61 13.77 9.34
N ALA A 700 -43.86 12.47 9.38
CA ALA A 700 -45.08 11.89 8.81
C ALA A 700 -46.31 12.35 9.63
N GLY A 701 -46.93 13.45 9.23
CA GLY A 701 -48.24 13.87 9.70
C GLY A 701 -49.34 13.34 8.78
N SER A 702 -50.39 12.75 9.33
CA SER A 702 -51.60 12.40 8.57
C SER A 702 -52.27 13.68 8.06
N GLY A 703 -52.04 14.05 6.80
CA GLY A 703 -52.70 15.18 6.18
C GLY A 703 -52.36 15.36 4.69
N GLY A 704 -53.32 15.01 3.83
CA GLY A 704 -53.62 15.67 2.55
C GLY A 704 -52.50 15.88 1.53
N SER A 705 -52.57 15.07 0.46
CA SER A 705 -51.91 15.25 -0.83
C SER A 705 -51.88 16.71 -1.35
N SER A 706 -50.72 17.16 -1.81
CA SER A 706 -50.61 17.97 -3.04
C SER A 706 -49.25 17.75 -3.71
N THR A 707 -49.32 17.28 -4.95
CA THR A 707 -48.23 17.03 -5.89
C THR A 707 -47.62 18.31 -6.48
N SER A 708 -46.29 18.35 -6.60
CA SER A 708 -45.48 19.15 -7.54
C SER A 708 -43.99 18.81 -7.24
N GLY A 709 -43.08 18.37 -8.11
CA GLY A 709 -42.99 18.39 -9.56
C GLY A 709 -41.65 19.03 -9.97
N MET A 710 -40.61 18.21 -10.26
CA MET A 710 -39.37 18.53 -11.03
C MET A 710 -38.36 19.51 -10.38
N THR A 711 -37.03 19.51 -10.54
CA THR A 711 -35.99 18.83 -11.36
C THR A 711 -34.61 19.30 -10.81
N SER A 712 -33.54 18.52 -10.99
CA SER A 712 -32.13 18.95 -10.98
C SER A 712 -31.53 18.73 -12.40
N PRO A 713 -30.28 19.12 -12.78
CA PRO A 713 -29.16 19.70 -12.00
C PRO A 713 -28.39 20.88 -12.70
N GLY A 714 -27.40 21.49 -12.02
CA GLY A 714 -26.43 22.40 -12.65
C GLY A 714 -25.29 22.85 -11.71
N ALA A 715 -24.06 22.80 -12.20
CA ALA A 715 -22.79 22.86 -11.46
C ALA A 715 -22.11 24.26 -11.43
N ALA A 716 -21.41 24.55 -10.29
CA ALA A 716 -20.16 25.31 -10.05
C ALA A 716 -19.95 26.75 -10.62
N PRO A 717 -18.88 27.49 -10.22
CA PRO A 717 -18.49 27.92 -8.88
C PRO A 717 -18.17 29.44 -8.79
N GLY A 718 -17.98 29.98 -7.58
CA GLY A 718 -17.18 31.19 -7.35
C GLY A 718 -17.95 32.44 -6.89
N GLY A 719 -17.68 32.87 -5.65
CA GLY A 719 -18.14 34.15 -5.14
C GLY A 719 -17.98 34.24 -3.63
N ASN A 720 -16.89 34.85 -3.18
CA ASN A 720 -16.72 35.32 -1.80
C ASN A 720 -17.77 36.41 -1.51
N PRO A 721 -18.40 36.44 -0.33
CA PRO A 721 -18.46 37.74 0.34
C PRO A 721 -18.26 37.69 1.86
N ALA A 722 -17.42 38.61 2.30
CA ALA A 722 -17.57 39.49 3.46
C ALA A 722 -18.74 39.25 4.43
N GLY A 723 -18.38 39.09 5.71
CA GLY A 723 -18.90 39.88 6.82
C GLY A 723 -20.42 39.89 7.01
N GLY A 724 -20.93 38.83 7.64
CA GLY A 724 -22.27 38.81 8.23
C GLY A 724 -22.22 38.18 9.61
N SER A 725 -22.30 38.99 10.66
CA SER A 725 -22.57 38.56 12.03
C SER A 725 -23.98 37.96 12.10
N GLY A 726 -24.11 36.70 11.72
CA GLY A 726 -25.34 35.92 11.86
C GLY A 726 -25.43 35.39 13.28
N THR A 727 -26.09 36.15 14.16
CA THR A 727 -26.65 35.59 15.37
C THR A 727 -27.62 34.49 14.95
N THR A 728 -27.38 33.25 15.37
CA THR A 728 -28.31 32.14 15.19
C THR A 728 -29.59 32.48 15.94
N SER A 729 -30.54 33.03 15.18
CA SER A 729 -31.94 33.12 15.56
C SER A 729 -32.39 31.71 15.91
N THR A 730 -32.64 31.47 17.19
CA THR A 730 -33.48 30.39 17.69
C THR A 730 -34.80 30.47 16.92
N THR A 731 -34.96 29.66 15.87
CA THR A 731 -36.23 29.50 15.18
C THR A 731 -37.21 28.97 16.21
N SER A 732 -38.08 29.86 16.65
CA SER A 732 -39.08 29.53 17.65
C SER A 732 -39.96 28.41 17.09
N LEU A 733 -39.98 27.27 17.77
CA LEU A 733 -41.00 26.22 17.62
C LEU A 733 -42.36 26.74 18.13
N LEU A 734 -42.87 27.83 17.54
CA LEU A 734 -44.19 28.43 17.81
C LEU A 734 -45.19 27.97 16.75
N GLY A 735 -45.39 26.66 16.68
CA GLY A 735 -46.64 26.04 16.20
C GLY A 735 -47.25 25.28 17.39
N SER A 736 -48.57 25.08 17.41
CA SER A 736 -49.32 24.44 18.51
C SER A 736 -48.53 23.32 19.20
N VAL A 737 -47.97 23.59 20.38
CA VAL A 737 -47.12 22.64 21.11
C VAL A 737 -48.03 21.53 21.64
N LYS A 738 -47.87 20.33 21.09
CA LYS A 738 -48.52 19.13 21.65
C LYS A 738 -47.77 18.78 22.93
N VAL A 739 -48.52 18.46 23.98
CA VAL A 739 -47.96 18.14 25.30
C VAL A 739 -48.65 16.92 25.88
N LEU A 740 -47.90 16.09 26.59
CA LEU A 740 -48.42 14.96 27.35
C LEU A 740 -48.63 15.42 28.80
N LYS A 741 -49.84 15.30 29.34
CA LYS A 741 -50.12 15.68 30.73
C LYS A 741 -50.35 14.44 31.58
N PHE A 742 -49.53 14.26 32.60
CA PHE A 742 -49.62 13.15 33.52
C PHE A 742 -50.17 13.61 34.86
N THR A 743 -51.08 12.82 35.44
CA THR A 743 -51.54 12.98 36.82
C THR A 743 -50.99 11.83 37.64
N VAL A 744 -50.24 12.15 38.70
CA VAL A 744 -49.68 11.18 39.62
C VAL A 744 -50.51 11.17 40.89
N ASN A 745 -51.00 9.99 41.27
CA ASN A 745 -51.75 9.79 42.49
C ASN A 745 -50.97 8.86 43.44
N PRO A 746 -50.30 9.42 44.47
CA PRO A 746 -49.58 8.63 45.47
C PRO A 746 -50.45 7.76 46.37
N LEU A 747 -51.79 7.95 46.40
CA LEU A 747 -52.69 7.12 47.20
C LEU A 747 -53.09 5.83 46.46
N THR A 748 -53.24 5.91 45.14
CA THR A 748 -53.60 4.76 44.30
C THR A 748 -52.41 4.13 43.59
N HIS A 749 -51.20 4.64 43.87
CA HIS A 749 -49.94 4.26 43.21
C HIS A 749 -50.06 4.23 41.68
N SER A 750 -50.75 5.23 41.11
CA SER A 750 -51.04 5.25 39.67
C SER A 750 -50.62 6.55 39.00
N VAL A 751 -50.29 6.44 37.72
CA VAL A 751 -50.08 7.57 36.81
C VAL A 751 -51.09 7.45 35.67
N SER A 752 -51.84 8.51 35.41
CA SER A 752 -52.75 8.58 34.26
C SER A 752 -52.28 9.63 33.27
N LEU A 753 -52.19 9.26 32.00
CA LEU A 753 -51.86 10.15 30.89
C LEU A 753 -53.12 10.74 30.26
N VAL A 754 -53.07 12.04 29.98
CA VAL A 754 -53.99 12.76 29.10
C VAL A 754 -53.16 13.32 27.95
N LYS A 755 -53.37 12.81 26.74
CA LYS A 755 -52.68 13.25 25.52
C LYS A 755 -53.38 14.44 24.85
#